data_AF-R0H0H3-F1
#
_entry.id   AF-R0H0H3-F1
#
_cell.length_a   1.000
_cell.length_b   1.000
_cell.length_c   1.000
_cell.angle_alpha   90.00
_cell.angle_beta   90.00
_cell.angle_gamma   90.00
#
_symmetry.space_group_name_H-M   'P 1'
#
loop_
_entity.id
_entity.type
_entity.pdbx_description
1 polymer ?
#
loop_
_entity_poly.entity_id
_entity_poly.type
_entity_poly.pdbx_seq_one_letter_code
_entity_poly.pdbx_strand_id
1 'polypeptide(L)'
;IIRGNQTILSFKSVFRLGFFSSTSSNGSSNWYLGISYASMPSPTHVWVANRIRPLSDPHSSTLQLTSTGFLTVTTSDGAVVWQTDNTDPGTDFRFSETGNLILTKDDGSPVWQSFDNPTDTWLPGMNVTGLTVMTSWRTLFDPSPGFYSLRLSPGFNEFQLVFKGTTPYWSTGNWTGDAFVGVPEMTIPYIYTFHFVNPYSPAASFWYIVTPLDSTSEPMLTRFMVDANGQLKQYTWEPQTQSWNMFWLQPEGPCRVYSLCGQFGFCSGQLLKPCACIRGFRPKNDAAWRSDDFSDGCRRENGDFGDKSDTFEAVGDLRYDGDVKMSRLQVSKSSCAKTCLGNSSCVGFYHNDKSNLCKIILEPPINLKNSSSLTNGDLLYIRAPRKGNSKGNISKTIIILCSVVGSISVLGFTLLVPLILLKKSRKKKRTRKQDEDGFAVLNLKVFSFKELHVATNGFSEKVGHGGFGAVFKGTLPGSSTFVAVKRLERPGSGESEFRAEVCTIGNIQHVNLVRLRGFCSENLHRLLVYDYMPQGSLSSYLSRTSPKLLSWETRFRIALGTAKGIAYLHEGCRDCIIHCDIKPENILLDSDYNAKVSDFGLAKLLGRDFSRVLATMRGTWGYVAPEWISGLPITTKADVYSFGMTLLELIGGRRNVIVNSDTLGEKETEPEKWFFPPWAAREIIQGNVDSVVDSRLNREYNIEEVTRMATVAIWCIQDNEEIRPAMGTVVKMLEGVVEVTVPPPPKLIQALVSGDSYRGVSGTSCSEGHGCSDLNTGLSSPGSRSSFEHETTRLHHAPSTLLGESTGDADFPPIQSFGDAKLVCLVETSKLWEIAAPIAFNILCNYGVNSFTSIFVGHIGDLELSAVAIALSVVSNFSFGFLLGMASALETLCGQAYGAGQMDMLGVYMQRSWLILLGTSVCLLPLYIYATPLLILLGQEPEIAEISGKFTTQIIPQMFALAINFPTQKFLQSQSKVGIMAWIGFFALTLHIFILYLFINVFKWGLNGAAAAFDVSAWGIAIAQVIYVVGWCKDGWQGLSWLAFKDIWPFLKLSFASAVMLCLEIWYFMTIIVLTGHLEDPVIAVGSLSICMNINGWEGMLFIGINAAISVRVSNELGSGHPRAAKYSVIVTVIESLIIGVVCAIVILITKDEFAVIFTESEEMRKAVSDLAYLLGITMILNSLQPVISGVAVGGGWQAPVAYINLFCYYAFGLPLGFLLGYKTSLGVQVEQASERMKQWGAGYEELEKIAT
;
A
#
# COMPACT_ATOMS: atom_id res chain seq x y z
N ILE A 1 -25.22 45.63 -7.75
CA ILE A 1 -25.79 44.46 -7.02
C ILE A 1 -24.79 44.01 -5.95
N ILE A 2 -23.59 43.54 -6.31
CA ILE A 2 -22.49 43.27 -5.37
C ILE A 2 -21.27 44.13 -5.76
N ARG A 3 -20.56 44.71 -4.79
CA ARG A 3 -19.24 45.35 -4.98
C ARG A 3 -18.27 44.87 -3.90
N GLY A 4 -17.05 44.47 -4.30
CA GLY A 4 -16.06 43.93 -3.36
C GLY A 4 -16.60 42.76 -2.54
N ASN A 5 -16.24 42.72 -1.25
CA ASN A 5 -16.57 41.61 -0.34
C ASN A 5 -18.05 41.61 0.15
N GLN A 6 -18.94 42.34 -0.52
CA GLN A 6 -20.38 42.22 -0.28
C GLN A 6 -20.89 40.84 -0.71
N THR A 7 -21.91 40.33 -0.03
CA THR A 7 -22.57 39.06 -0.38
C THR A 7 -24.08 39.20 -0.24
N ILE A 8 -24.83 38.38 -0.97
CA ILE A 8 -26.30 38.31 -0.89
C ILE A 8 -26.65 36.93 -0.35
N LEU A 9 -27.49 36.90 0.68
CA LEU A 9 -28.05 35.66 1.25
C LEU A 9 -29.41 35.37 0.63
N SER A 10 -29.81 34.10 0.60
CA SER A 10 -31.20 33.71 0.38
C SER A 10 -32.05 34.13 1.60
N PHE A 11 -33.38 34.17 1.47
CA PHE A 11 -34.30 34.65 2.51
C PHE A 11 -34.18 33.90 3.85
N LYS A 12 -33.97 32.57 3.81
CA LYS A 12 -33.66 31.73 4.98
C LYS A 12 -32.14 31.63 5.28
N SER A 13 -31.30 32.30 4.49
CA SER A 13 -29.83 32.19 4.56
C SER A 13 -29.31 30.76 4.40
N VAL A 14 -29.94 29.95 3.55
CA VAL A 14 -29.40 28.63 3.16
C VAL A 14 -28.21 28.79 2.22
N PHE A 15 -28.32 29.73 1.26
CA PHE A 15 -27.30 30.00 0.25
C PHE A 15 -26.76 31.44 0.33
N ARG A 16 -25.52 31.62 -0.11
CA ARG A 16 -24.77 32.87 -0.20
C ARG A 16 -24.17 33.03 -1.61
N LEU A 17 -24.55 34.11 -2.29
CA LEU A 17 -23.93 34.60 -3.53
C LEU A 17 -22.85 35.63 -3.20
N GLY A 18 -21.64 35.47 -3.72
CA GLY A 18 -20.53 36.40 -3.47
C GLY A 18 -19.27 36.09 -4.27
N PHE A 19 -18.28 36.99 -4.19
CA PHE A 19 -16.95 36.75 -4.75
C PHE A 19 -16.12 35.87 -3.80
N PHE A 20 -15.39 34.89 -4.36
CA PHE A 20 -14.49 33.99 -3.65
C PHE A 20 -13.20 33.79 -4.44
N SER A 21 -12.12 33.40 -3.76
CA SER A 21 -10.83 33.08 -4.38
C SER A 21 -10.62 31.57 -4.51
N SER A 22 -9.89 31.18 -5.55
CA SER A 22 -9.25 29.88 -5.65
C SER A 22 -7.77 30.07 -5.99
N THR A 23 -6.91 29.45 -5.19
CA THR A 23 -5.45 29.59 -5.33
C THR A 23 -4.95 28.59 -6.36
N SER A 24 -4.46 29.10 -7.49
CA SER A 24 -3.82 28.25 -8.50
C SER A 24 -2.49 27.70 -7.99
N SER A 25 -2.04 26.56 -8.56
CA SER A 25 -0.77 25.92 -8.21
C SER A 25 0.48 26.78 -8.47
N ASN A 26 0.35 27.88 -9.22
CA ASN A 26 1.41 28.87 -9.46
C ASN A 26 1.39 30.05 -8.46
N GLY A 27 0.50 30.03 -7.45
CA GLY A 27 0.44 31.04 -6.38
C GLY A 27 -0.34 32.32 -6.72
N SER A 28 -0.77 32.53 -7.97
CA SER A 28 -1.73 33.59 -8.29
C SER A 28 -3.13 33.22 -7.81
N SER A 29 -3.77 34.13 -7.08
CA SER A 29 -5.14 33.98 -6.58
C SER A 29 -6.14 34.45 -7.63
N ASN A 30 -6.91 33.51 -8.16
CA ASN A 30 -7.97 33.79 -9.13
C ASN A 30 -9.30 34.01 -8.40
N TRP A 31 -10.07 35.02 -8.80
CA TRP A 31 -11.33 35.37 -8.16
C TRP A 31 -12.54 35.09 -9.05
N TYR A 32 -13.61 34.61 -8.43
CA TYR A 32 -14.82 34.15 -9.11
C TYR A 32 -16.07 34.60 -8.34
N LEU A 33 -17.14 34.93 -9.06
CA LEU A 33 -18.48 35.05 -8.49
C LEU A 33 -19.12 33.66 -8.41
N GLY A 34 -19.64 33.28 -7.25
CA GLY A 34 -20.31 31.98 -7.10
C GLY A 34 -21.32 31.93 -5.96
N ILE A 35 -22.06 30.84 -5.94
CA ILE A 35 -23.06 30.50 -4.91
C ILE A 35 -22.49 29.38 -4.05
N SER A 36 -22.70 29.47 -2.75
CA SER A 36 -22.24 28.52 -1.73
C SER A 36 -23.32 28.35 -0.65
N TYR A 37 -23.27 27.28 0.13
CA TYR A 37 -24.10 27.19 1.35
C TYR A 37 -23.58 28.19 2.39
N ALA A 38 -24.47 28.97 3.00
CA ALA A 38 -24.06 30.10 3.84
C ALA A 38 -23.56 29.67 5.24
N SER A 39 -24.15 28.61 5.80
CA SER A 39 -24.06 28.24 7.22
C SER A 39 -23.04 27.14 7.53
N MET A 40 -22.12 26.82 6.61
CA MET A 40 -21.13 25.74 6.78
C MET A 40 -19.73 26.30 7.11
N PRO A 41 -18.92 25.63 7.94
CA PRO A 41 -17.58 26.12 8.33
C PRO A 41 -16.61 26.25 7.14
N SER A 42 -16.70 25.34 6.19
CA SER A 42 -15.96 25.36 4.92
C SER A 42 -16.92 25.71 3.76
N PRO A 43 -16.69 26.83 3.04
CA PRO A 43 -17.53 27.20 1.91
C PRO A 43 -17.53 26.14 0.81
N THR A 44 -18.62 25.40 0.68
CA THR A 44 -18.85 24.52 -0.47
C THR A 44 -19.56 25.31 -1.55
N HIS A 45 -18.86 25.60 -2.64
CA HIS A 45 -19.41 26.27 -3.81
C HIS A 45 -20.20 25.26 -4.66
N VAL A 46 -21.36 25.70 -5.15
CA VAL A 46 -22.33 24.85 -5.90
C VAL A 46 -22.64 25.42 -7.29
N TRP A 47 -22.28 26.68 -7.54
CA TRP A 47 -22.38 27.33 -8.84
C TRP A 47 -21.32 28.45 -8.94
N VAL A 48 -20.79 28.69 -10.14
CA VAL A 48 -19.72 29.66 -10.41
C VAL A 48 -19.94 30.32 -11.78
N ALA A 49 -20.10 31.64 -11.81
CA ALA A 49 -20.45 32.40 -13.01
C ALA A 49 -19.29 32.47 -14.01
N ASN A 50 -18.23 33.21 -13.66
CA ASN A 50 -17.10 33.51 -14.54
C ASN A 50 -16.05 32.38 -14.59
N ARG A 51 -16.47 31.11 -14.50
CA ARG A 51 -15.55 29.96 -14.39
C ARG A 51 -14.55 29.81 -15.56
N ILE A 52 -14.84 30.40 -16.72
CA ILE A 52 -13.95 30.42 -17.89
C ILE A 52 -12.91 31.56 -17.81
N ARG A 53 -13.23 32.69 -17.17
CA ARG A 53 -12.39 33.89 -17.12
C ARG A 53 -12.33 34.44 -15.69
N PRO A 54 -11.27 34.13 -14.91
CA PRO A 54 -11.13 34.64 -13.55
C PRO A 54 -10.93 36.16 -13.50
N LEU A 55 -11.22 36.74 -12.34
CA LEU A 55 -10.89 38.11 -11.95
C LEU A 55 -9.55 38.12 -11.19
N SER A 56 -8.80 39.22 -11.29
CA SER A 56 -7.52 39.41 -10.59
C SER A 56 -7.67 40.04 -9.20
N ASP A 57 -8.72 40.85 -8.99
CA ASP A 57 -9.03 41.52 -7.73
C ASP A 57 -10.55 41.62 -7.54
N PRO A 58 -11.12 41.19 -6.39
CA PRO A 58 -12.55 41.30 -6.12
C PRO A 58 -12.94 42.71 -5.68
N HIS A 59 -12.05 43.48 -5.03
CA HIS A 59 -12.39 44.76 -4.40
C HIS A 59 -12.75 45.83 -5.43
N SER A 60 -12.07 45.81 -6.57
CA SER A 60 -12.36 46.64 -7.73
C SER A 60 -13.43 46.08 -8.68
N SER A 61 -13.92 44.86 -8.44
CA SER A 61 -14.89 44.17 -9.29
C SER A 61 -16.34 44.30 -8.80
N THR A 62 -17.29 44.30 -9.73
CA THR A 62 -18.72 44.48 -9.41
C THR A 62 -19.65 43.58 -10.21
N LEU A 63 -20.74 43.15 -9.57
CA LEU A 63 -21.92 42.55 -10.21
C LEU A 63 -23.01 43.61 -10.33
N GLN A 64 -23.54 43.79 -11.55
CA GLN A 64 -24.55 44.80 -11.84
C GLN A 64 -25.52 44.35 -12.93
N LEU A 65 -26.78 44.79 -12.85
CA LEU A 65 -27.75 44.71 -13.94
C LEU A 65 -27.55 45.94 -14.82
N THR A 66 -27.34 45.75 -16.12
CA THR A 66 -27.15 46.85 -17.08
C THR A 66 -28.47 47.52 -17.41
N SER A 67 -28.43 48.76 -17.90
CA SER A 67 -29.60 49.44 -18.49
C SER A 67 -30.14 48.77 -19.76
N THR A 68 -29.38 47.83 -20.34
CA THR A 68 -29.80 46.94 -21.43
C THR A 68 -30.41 45.62 -20.94
N GLY A 69 -30.53 45.42 -19.62
CA GLY A 69 -31.22 44.28 -19.02
C GLY A 69 -30.44 42.97 -18.94
N PHE A 70 -29.11 43.03 -18.77
CA PHE A 70 -28.25 41.86 -18.57
C PHE A 70 -27.55 41.91 -17.21
N LEU A 71 -27.39 40.74 -16.57
CA LEU A 71 -26.63 40.63 -15.33
C LEU A 71 -25.15 40.38 -15.67
N THR A 72 -24.28 41.32 -15.28
CA THR A 72 -22.90 41.42 -15.76
C THR A 72 -21.90 41.56 -14.62
N VAL A 73 -20.79 40.84 -14.72
CA VAL A 73 -19.59 40.98 -13.87
C VAL A 73 -18.55 41.82 -14.61
N THR A 74 -18.15 42.95 -14.03
CA THR A 74 -17.16 43.88 -14.60
C THR A 74 -16.02 44.18 -13.63
N THR A 75 -14.84 44.43 -14.17
CA THR A 75 -13.69 45.02 -13.48
C THR A 75 -13.81 46.56 -13.41
N SER A 76 -12.93 47.22 -12.64
CA SER A 76 -12.98 48.68 -12.40
C SER A 76 -12.68 49.57 -13.62
N ASP A 77 -12.00 49.02 -14.62
CA ASP A 77 -11.82 49.65 -15.94
C ASP A 77 -13.07 49.56 -16.83
N GLY A 78 -14.13 48.91 -16.34
CA GLY A 78 -15.39 48.70 -17.05
C GLY A 78 -15.40 47.47 -17.97
N ALA A 79 -14.31 46.68 -18.04
CA ALA A 79 -14.27 45.52 -18.90
C ALA A 79 -15.21 44.40 -18.41
N VAL A 80 -15.99 43.83 -19.34
CA VAL A 80 -16.89 42.69 -19.05
C VAL A 80 -16.09 41.40 -18.95
N VAL A 81 -16.33 40.63 -17.90
CA VAL A 81 -15.66 39.35 -17.62
C VAL A 81 -16.64 38.17 -17.71
N TRP A 82 -17.90 38.37 -17.33
CA TRP A 82 -19.02 37.44 -17.54
C TRP A 82 -20.34 38.21 -17.64
N GLN A 83 -21.31 37.66 -18.38
CA GLN A 83 -22.62 38.26 -18.61
C GLN A 83 -23.66 37.14 -18.87
N THR A 84 -24.93 37.36 -18.52
CA THR A 84 -26.05 36.47 -18.87
C THR A 84 -26.37 36.49 -20.36
N ASP A 85 -26.95 35.39 -20.85
CA ASP A 85 -27.27 35.12 -22.26
C ASP A 85 -28.78 35.23 -22.58
N ASN A 86 -29.53 36.02 -21.78
CA ASN A 86 -30.95 36.28 -22.00
C ASN A 86 -31.24 36.97 -23.35
N THR A 87 -32.28 36.50 -24.06
CA THR A 87 -32.75 37.12 -25.31
C THR A 87 -33.57 38.38 -25.06
N ASP A 88 -34.38 38.38 -23.99
CA ASP A 88 -35.20 39.51 -23.57
C ASP A 88 -34.51 40.25 -22.40
N PRO A 89 -34.58 41.59 -22.33
CA PRO A 89 -34.01 42.34 -21.21
C PRO A 89 -34.73 42.03 -19.89
N GLY A 90 -33.96 41.72 -18.85
CA GLY A 90 -34.45 41.65 -17.47
C GLY A 90 -34.39 43.01 -16.78
N THR A 91 -35.32 43.27 -15.86
CA THR A 91 -35.43 44.54 -15.12
C THR A 91 -35.16 44.40 -13.62
N ASP A 92 -35.29 43.19 -13.07
CA ASP A 92 -34.95 42.86 -11.68
C ASP A 92 -34.39 41.42 -11.55
N PHE A 93 -33.88 41.04 -10.39
CA PHE A 93 -33.35 39.69 -10.13
C PHE A 93 -33.81 39.14 -8.77
N ARG A 94 -33.92 37.81 -8.67
CA ARG A 94 -34.36 37.09 -7.46
C ARG A 94 -33.39 35.97 -7.14
N PHE A 95 -33.18 35.71 -5.85
CA PHE A 95 -32.32 34.62 -5.36
C PHE A 95 -33.14 33.69 -4.46
N SER A 96 -33.24 32.42 -4.86
CA SER A 96 -34.15 31.42 -4.29
C SER A 96 -33.52 30.64 -3.13
N GLU A 97 -34.35 30.11 -2.22
CA GLU A 97 -33.93 29.17 -1.16
C GLU A 97 -33.43 27.83 -1.70
N THR A 98 -33.71 27.51 -2.97
CA THR A 98 -33.10 26.37 -3.68
C THR A 98 -31.67 26.65 -4.14
N GLY A 99 -31.19 27.89 -4.02
CA GLY A 99 -29.91 28.35 -4.56
C GLY A 99 -29.98 28.85 -6.01
N ASN A 100 -31.16 28.89 -6.63
CA ASN A 100 -31.32 29.41 -8.00
C ASN A 100 -31.31 30.96 -8.00
N LEU A 101 -30.37 31.55 -8.73
CA LEU A 101 -30.35 32.96 -9.11
C LEU A 101 -31.13 33.13 -10.44
N ILE A 102 -32.13 34.01 -10.44
CA ILE A 102 -33.10 34.21 -11.53
C ILE A 102 -33.09 35.69 -11.93
N LEU A 103 -33.08 35.99 -13.23
CA LEU A 103 -33.31 37.32 -13.78
C LEU A 103 -34.76 37.41 -14.30
N THR A 104 -35.48 38.49 -14.00
CA THR A 104 -36.92 38.64 -14.30
C THR A 104 -37.27 39.94 -15.02
N LYS A 105 -38.39 39.94 -15.76
CA LYS A 105 -39.08 41.14 -16.28
C LYS A 105 -39.95 41.81 -15.20
N ASP A 106 -40.54 42.96 -15.54
CA ASP A 106 -41.47 43.73 -14.68
C ASP A 106 -42.74 42.96 -14.29
N ASP A 107 -43.17 41.99 -15.11
CA ASP A 107 -44.29 41.07 -14.80
C ASP A 107 -43.87 39.91 -13.86
N GLY A 108 -42.59 39.84 -13.49
CA GLY A 108 -42.01 38.78 -12.67
C GLY A 108 -41.68 37.48 -13.41
N SER A 109 -41.87 37.42 -14.74
CA SER A 109 -41.50 36.24 -15.54
C SER A 109 -39.97 36.10 -15.68
N PRO A 110 -39.43 34.86 -15.63
CA PRO A 110 -37.99 34.64 -15.74
C PRO A 110 -37.49 34.78 -17.19
N VAL A 111 -36.35 35.44 -17.36
CA VAL A 111 -35.62 35.56 -18.65
C VAL A 111 -34.26 34.86 -18.64
N TRP A 112 -33.71 34.53 -17.47
CA TRP A 112 -32.49 33.74 -17.31
C TRP A 112 -32.44 33.11 -15.92
N GLN A 113 -31.82 31.93 -15.80
CA GLN A 113 -31.60 31.26 -14.51
C GLN A 113 -30.23 30.58 -14.43
N SER A 114 -29.67 30.55 -13.21
CA SER A 114 -28.46 29.77 -12.90
C SER A 114 -28.68 28.25 -12.98
N PHE A 115 -29.90 27.78 -12.72
CA PHE A 115 -30.26 26.36 -12.81
C PHE A 115 -30.27 25.83 -14.26
N ASP A 116 -30.53 26.69 -15.24
CA ASP A 116 -30.42 26.33 -16.66
C ASP A 116 -28.93 26.28 -17.11
N ASN A 117 -28.03 26.89 -16.33
CA ASN A 117 -26.60 27.05 -16.60
C ASN A 117 -25.71 26.49 -15.45
N PRO A 118 -25.79 25.20 -15.11
CA PRO A 118 -25.08 24.63 -13.96
C PRO A 118 -23.55 24.56 -14.14
N THR A 119 -22.82 24.39 -13.03
CA THR A 119 -21.40 24.06 -13.07
C THR A 119 -21.17 22.56 -13.08
N ASP A 120 -21.04 21.95 -11.91
CA ASP A 120 -20.60 20.57 -11.66
C ASP A 120 -21.51 19.85 -10.65
N THR A 121 -22.37 20.60 -9.97
CA THR A 121 -23.18 20.18 -8.83
C THR A 121 -24.67 20.24 -9.20
N TRP A 122 -25.43 19.21 -8.80
CA TRP A 122 -26.87 19.10 -8.95
C TRP A 122 -27.57 19.31 -7.60
N LEU A 123 -28.33 20.41 -7.48
CA LEU A 123 -29.08 20.75 -6.28
C LEU A 123 -30.53 20.23 -6.29
N PRO A 124 -31.18 20.06 -5.14
CA PRO A 124 -32.60 19.72 -5.07
C PRO A 124 -33.48 20.78 -5.75
N GLY A 125 -34.53 20.35 -6.44
CA GLY A 125 -35.42 21.20 -7.23
C GLY A 125 -34.83 21.73 -8.54
N MET A 126 -33.57 21.42 -8.87
CA MET A 126 -32.97 21.77 -10.15
C MET A 126 -33.41 20.80 -11.25
N ASN A 127 -34.02 21.34 -12.31
CA ASN A 127 -34.47 20.59 -13.47
C ASN A 127 -33.35 20.43 -14.50
N VAL A 128 -33.17 19.20 -14.98
CA VAL A 128 -32.14 18.81 -15.95
C VAL A 128 -32.84 18.22 -17.17
N THR A 129 -32.60 18.84 -18.32
CA THR A 129 -33.22 18.48 -19.61
C THR A 129 -32.18 17.90 -20.56
N GLY A 130 -32.61 17.52 -21.77
CA GLY A 130 -31.71 17.13 -22.86
C GLY A 130 -30.68 18.19 -23.30
N LEU A 131 -30.86 19.46 -22.91
CA LEU A 131 -29.91 20.56 -23.17
C LEU A 131 -28.92 20.78 -22.02
N THR A 132 -29.23 20.30 -20.81
CA THR A 132 -28.50 20.60 -19.59
C THR A 132 -27.26 19.71 -19.46
N VAL A 133 -26.07 20.32 -19.28
CA VAL A 133 -24.79 19.60 -19.16
C VAL A 133 -24.00 20.11 -17.95
N MET A 134 -23.90 19.28 -16.90
CA MET A 134 -23.03 19.55 -15.76
C MET A 134 -21.60 19.13 -16.11
N THR A 135 -20.64 20.05 -16.01
CA THR A 135 -19.21 19.81 -16.31
C THR A 135 -18.37 20.03 -15.06
N SER A 136 -17.61 19.00 -14.67
CA SER A 136 -16.65 18.98 -13.55
C SER A 136 -15.77 20.24 -13.48
N TRP A 137 -15.20 20.49 -12.31
CA TRP A 137 -14.06 21.41 -12.18
C TRP A 137 -12.82 20.78 -12.85
N ARG A 138 -11.85 21.59 -13.27
CA ARG A 138 -10.59 21.10 -13.88
C ARG A 138 -9.77 20.31 -12.87
N THR A 139 -9.67 20.85 -11.65
CA THR A 139 -9.04 20.22 -10.48
C THR A 139 -9.88 20.56 -9.26
N LEU A 140 -9.52 20.05 -8.08
CA LEU A 140 -10.16 20.42 -6.81
C LEU A 140 -10.07 21.93 -6.48
N PHE A 141 -9.15 22.67 -7.11
CA PHE A 141 -8.86 24.09 -6.84
C PHE A 141 -8.91 24.99 -8.09
N ASP A 142 -9.39 24.48 -9.24
CA ASP A 142 -9.66 25.29 -10.43
C ASP A 142 -11.10 25.02 -10.92
N PRO A 143 -12.04 25.97 -10.72
CA PRO A 143 -13.42 25.81 -11.17
C PRO A 143 -13.60 25.86 -12.69
N SER A 144 -12.54 26.06 -13.49
CA SER A 144 -12.65 26.04 -14.96
C SER A 144 -13.25 24.72 -15.49
N PRO A 145 -13.94 24.71 -16.65
CA PRO A 145 -14.66 23.52 -17.12
C PRO A 145 -13.72 22.35 -17.42
N GLY A 146 -13.80 21.29 -16.60
CA GLY A 146 -12.94 20.11 -16.60
C GLY A 146 -13.10 19.20 -17.83
N PHE A 147 -12.70 17.94 -17.70
CA PHE A 147 -12.75 16.97 -18.81
C PHE A 147 -13.94 16.00 -18.74
N TYR A 148 -14.70 16.01 -17.66
CA TYR A 148 -15.83 15.10 -17.43
C TYR A 148 -17.13 15.89 -17.31
N SER A 149 -18.18 15.40 -17.95
CA SER A 149 -19.53 15.95 -17.80
C SER A 149 -20.60 14.86 -17.63
N LEU A 150 -21.68 15.23 -16.94
CA LEU A 150 -22.92 14.48 -16.84
C LEU A 150 -23.97 15.18 -17.72
N ARG A 151 -24.59 14.40 -18.61
CA ARG A 151 -25.71 14.86 -19.45
C ARG A 151 -26.76 13.77 -19.58
N LEU A 152 -27.98 14.13 -19.96
CA LEU A 152 -28.95 13.16 -20.44
C LEU A 152 -28.48 12.59 -21.81
N SER A 153 -28.79 11.33 -22.09
CA SER A 153 -28.44 10.70 -23.37
C SER A 153 -29.22 11.32 -24.55
N PRO A 154 -28.72 11.19 -25.80
CA PRO A 154 -29.49 11.54 -26.99
C PRO A 154 -30.75 10.67 -27.22
N GLY A 155 -30.89 9.57 -26.48
CA GLY A 155 -32.11 8.76 -26.42
C GLY A 155 -33.09 9.20 -25.33
N PHE A 156 -32.74 10.25 -24.56
CA PHE A 156 -33.55 10.86 -23.51
C PHE A 156 -34.03 9.88 -22.42
N ASN A 157 -33.26 8.81 -22.19
CA ASN A 157 -33.67 7.61 -21.43
C ASN A 157 -32.74 7.23 -20.27
N GLU A 158 -31.52 7.75 -20.26
CA GLU A 158 -30.48 7.48 -19.25
C GLU A 158 -29.58 8.72 -19.10
N PHE A 159 -28.93 8.89 -17.96
CA PHE A 159 -27.83 9.84 -17.82
C PHE A 159 -26.50 9.17 -18.17
N GLN A 160 -25.61 9.92 -18.82
CA GLN A 160 -24.28 9.46 -19.24
C GLN A 160 -23.20 10.35 -18.63
N LEU A 161 -22.18 9.72 -18.06
CA LEU A 161 -20.88 10.35 -17.79
C LEU A 161 -20.04 10.29 -19.07
N VAL A 162 -19.57 11.45 -19.51
CA VAL A 162 -18.98 11.67 -20.83
C VAL A 162 -17.62 12.37 -20.69
N PHE A 163 -16.60 11.84 -21.36
CA PHE A 163 -15.29 12.46 -21.45
C PHE A 163 -15.26 13.43 -22.63
N LYS A 164 -14.83 14.67 -22.37
CA LYS A 164 -14.74 15.80 -23.32
C LYS A 164 -16.03 16.05 -24.13
N GLY A 165 -17.20 15.70 -23.57
CA GLY A 165 -18.50 15.84 -24.23
C GLY A 165 -18.78 14.86 -25.38
N THR A 166 -17.81 14.04 -25.78
CA THR A 166 -17.91 13.12 -26.93
C THR A 166 -18.02 11.64 -26.54
N THR A 167 -17.22 11.17 -25.58
CA THR A 167 -17.06 9.73 -25.31
C THR A 167 -17.77 9.32 -24.02
N PRO A 168 -18.97 8.69 -24.08
CA PRO A 168 -19.61 8.15 -22.89
C PRO A 168 -18.82 6.95 -22.35
N TYR A 169 -18.70 6.85 -21.03
CA TYR A 169 -17.91 5.77 -20.38
C TYR A 169 -18.60 5.09 -19.21
N TRP A 170 -19.68 5.69 -18.72
CA TRP A 170 -20.62 5.08 -17.80
C TRP A 170 -21.98 5.70 -18.06
N SER A 171 -23.04 4.92 -17.89
CA SER A 171 -24.40 5.44 -17.90
C SER A 171 -25.17 4.86 -16.71
N THR A 172 -26.25 5.55 -16.35
CA THR A 172 -27.20 5.06 -15.36
C THR A 172 -27.99 3.85 -15.84
N GLY A 173 -27.92 3.50 -17.13
CA GLY A 173 -28.91 2.63 -17.77
C GLY A 173 -30.28 3.29 -17.89
N ASN A 174 -31.19 2.63 -18.61
CA ASN A 174 -32.55 3.11 -18.86
C ASN A 174 -33.34 3.42 -17.58
N TRP A 175 -34.25 4.38 -17.66
CA TRP A 175 -35.29 4.64 -16.66
C TRP A 175 -36.34 3.51 -16.66
N THR A 176 -36.61 2.92 -15.50
CA THR A 176 -37.62 1.85 -15.32
C THR A 176 -39.02 2.39 -15.04
N GLY A 177 -39.13 3.64 -14.61
CA GLY A 177 -40.37 4.28 -14.14
C GLY A 177 -40.18 4.94 -12.77
N ASP A 178 -39.31 4.36 -11.97
CA ASP A 178 -39.01 4.66 -10.56
C ASP A 178 -37.51 4.92 -10.30
N ALA A 179 -36.62 4.23 -11.01
CA ALA A 179 -35.16 4.38 -10.91
C ALA A 179 -34.47 4.23 -12.28
N PHE A 180 -33.14 4.36 -12.30
CA PHE A 180 -32.32 3.94 -13.43
C PHE A 180 -31.66 2.58 -13.12
N VAL A 181 -31.63 1.65 -14.08
CA VAL A 181 -31.20 0.25 -13.89
C VAL A 181 -29.80 0.09 -13.24
N GLY A 182 -28.88 0.99 -13.58
CA GLY A 182 -27.48 1.02 -13.10
C GLY A 182 -27.23 1.96 -11.92
N VAL A 183 -28.27 2.50 -11.29
CA VAL A 183 -28.20 3.25 -10.02
C VAL A 183 -29.24 2.67 -9.04
N PRO A 184 -29.06 1.43 -8.56
CA PRO A 184 -30.00 0.79 -7.64
C PRO A 184 -30.18 1.57 -6.33
N GLU A 185 -29.24 2.45 -5.96
CA GLU A 185 -29.33 3.36 -4.82
C GLU A 185 -30.53 4.32 -4.92
N MET A 186 -31.05 4.58 -6.12
CA MET A 186 -32.27 5.38 -6.32
C MET A 186 -33.56 4.62 -5.99
N THR A 187 -33.52 3.29 -5.84
CA THR A 187 -34.68 2.48 -5.38
C THR A 187 -34.93 2.58 -3.87
N ILE A 188 -34.25 3.51 -3.18
CA ILE A 188 -34.29 3.73 -1.74
C ILE A 188 -34.99 5.09 -1.47
N PRO A 189 -36.32 5.12 -1.29
CA PRO A 189 -37.12 6.34 -1.50
C PRO A 189 -37.22 7.28 -0.28
N TYR A 190 -36.62 6.96 0.87
CA TYR A 190 -36.97 7.63 2.14
C TYR A 190 -36.33 9.01 2.38
N ILE A 191 -35.41 9.46 1.51
CA ILE A 191 -34.82 10.81 1.54
C ILE A 191 -35.11 11.57 0.25
N TYR A 192 -35.07 10.89 -0.90
CA TYR A 192 -35.08 11.48 -2.23
C TYR A 192 -36.32 11.05 -3.01
N THR A 193 -37.10 12.02 -3.47
CA THR A 193 -38.13 11.77 -4.50
C THR A 193 -37.57 12.20 -5.85
N PHE A 194 -37.40 11.24 -6.75
CA PHE A 194 -36.94 11.47 -8.12
C PHE A 194 -38.14 11.58 -9.07
N HIS A 195 -38.07 12.50 -10.02
CA HIS A 195 -39.10 12.71 -11.03
C HIS A 195 -38.45 12.71 -12.41
N PHE A 196 -38.94 11.85 -13.32
CA PHE A 196 -38.59 11.89 -14.73
C PHE A 196 -39.85 12.04 -15.59
N VAL A 197 -40.07 13.23 -16.13
CA VAL A 197 -41.20 13.55 -17.01
C VAL A 197 -40.78 13.44 -18.47
N ASN A 198 -41.68 12.89 -19.29
CA ASN A 198 -41.50 12.62 -20.73
C ASN A 198 -40.16 11.92 -21.11
N PRO A 199 -39.71 10.86 -20.38
CA PRO A 199 -38.53 10.10 -20.78
C PRO A 199 -38.71 9.51 -22.19
N TYR A 200 -37.60 9.18 -22.83
CA TYR A 200 -37.54 8.72 -24.23
C TYR A 200 -37.99 9.76 -25.27
N SER A 201 -38.12 11.05 -24.91
CA SER A 201 -38.52 12.13 -25.82
C SER A 201 -37.65 13.40 -25.65
N PRO A 202 -37.58 14.28 -26.66
CA PRO A 202 -36.88 15.57 -26.53
C PRO A 202 -37.45 16.52 -25.45
N ALA A 203 -38.68 16.27 -24.97
CA ALA A 203 -39.30 17.00 -23.86
C ALA A 203 -38.94 16.42 -22.47
N ALA A 204 -37.95 15.53 -22.42
CA ALA A 204 -37.45 14.87 -21.22
C ALA A 204 -36.89 15.87 -20.18
N SER A 205 -37.36 15.70 -18.95
CA SER A 205 -37.13 16.62 -17.83
C SER A 205 -37.00 15.81 -16.54
N PHE A 206 -35.84 15.85 -15.90
CA PHE A 206 -35.56 15.13 -14.65
C PHE A 206 -35.21 16.12 -13.53
N TRP A 207 -35.75 15.90 -12.33
CA TRP A 207 -35.30 16.56 -11.12
C TRP A 207 -35.46 15.65 -9.91
N TYR A 208 -34.91 16.07 -8.77
CA TYR A 208 -35.12 15.41 -7.49
C TYR A 208 -35.45 16.44 -6.42
N ILE A 209 -36.20 16.02 -5.41
CA ILE A 209 -36.46 16.81 -4.19
C ILE A 209 -36.07 15.99 -2.96
N VAL A 210 -35.68 16.68 -1.89
CA VAL A 210 -35.42 16.07 -0.57
C VAL A 210 -36.68 16.20 0.26
N THR A 211 -37.21 15.07 0.74
CA THR A 211 -38.36 15.05 1.64
C THR A 211 -37.84 15.15 3.09
N PRO A 212 -38.29 16.13 3.89
CA PRO A 212 -37.90 16.22 5.29
C PRO A 212 -38.50 15.04 6.08
N LEU A 213 -37.76 14.54 7.08
CA LEU A 213 -38.11 13.30 7.79
C LEU A 213 -39.39 13.48 8.64
N ASP A 214 -39.56 14.67 9.22
CA ASP A 214 -40.78 15.15 9.87
C ASP A 214 -41.24 16.46 9.22
N SER A 215 -42.55 16.72 9.22
CA SER A 215 -43.16 17.93 8.61
C SER A 215 -42.76 19.26 9.27
N THR A 216 -42.07 19.21 10.41
CA THR A 216 -41.51 20.37 11.13
C THR A 216 -39.99 20.50 11.00
N SER A 217 -39.32 19.55 10.33
CA SER A 217 -37.86 19.55 10.14
C SER A 217 -37.46 20.24 8.82
N GLU A 218 -36.31 20.92 8.80
CA GLU A 218 -35.76 21.40 7.53
C GLU A 218 -35.08 20.24 6.77
N PRO A 219 -35.22 20.15 5.43
CA PRO A 219 -34.59 19.09 4.65
C PRO A 219 -33.07 19.09 4.80
N MET A 220 -32.47 17.91 4.93
CA MET A 220 -31.01 17.77 4.98
C MET A 220 -30.37 18.34 3.71
N LEU A 221 -29.22 19.00 3.84
CA LEU A 221 -28.50 19.51 2.66
C LEU A 221 -27.90 18.34 1.89
N THR A 222 -28.27 18.20 0.62
CA THR A 222 -27.80 17.11 -0.25
C THR A 222 -27.42 17.65 -1.62
N ARG A 223 -26.52 16.96 -2.31
CA ARG A 223 -26.14 17.30 -3.69
C ARG A 223 -25.54 16.11 -4.42
N PHE A 224 -25.70 16.06 -5.74
CA PHE A 224 -24.80 15.28 -6.60
C PHE A 224 -23.68 16.18 -7.11
N MET A 225 -22.50 15.62 -7.39
CA MET A 225 -21.34 16.34 -7.89
C MET A 225 -20.60 15.47 -8.91
N VAL A 226 -20.24 16.03 -10.07
CA VAL A 226 -19.27 15.43 -11.00
C VAL A 226 -17.89 15.92 -10.61
N ASP A 227 -17.11 15.10 -9.93
CA ASP A 227 -15.80 15.53 -9.44
C ASP A 227 -14.76 15.65 -10.57
N ALA A 228 -13.63 16.32 -10.28
CA ALA A 228 -12.53 16.53 -11.23
C ALA A 228 -11.88 15.21 -11.70
N ASN A 229 -12.14 14.09 -11.02
CA ASN A 229 -11.64 12.76 -11.34
C ASN A 229 -12.64 11.91 -12.16
N GLY A 230 -13.77 12.49 -12.58
CA GLY A 230 -14.75 11.81 -13.44
C GLY A 230 -15.64 10.81 -12.72
N GLN A 231 -15.88 11.01 -11.42
CA GLN A 231 -16.88 10.25 -10.67
C GLN A 231 -18.08 11.13 -10.32
N LEU A 232 -19.28 10.63 -10.60
CA LEU A 232 -20.52 11.16 -10.05
C LEU A 232 -20.63 10.70 -8.59
N LYS A 233 -20.82 11.64 -7.66
CA LYS A 233 -20.87 11.40 -6.21
C LYS A 233 -22.11 12.02 -5.62
N GLN A 234 -22.88 11.26 -4.84
CA GLN A 234 -23.96 11.81 -4.02
C GLN A 234 -23.45 12.10 -2.60
N TYR A 235 -23.74 13.29 -2.08
CA TYR A 235 -23.36 13.72 -0.74
C TYR A 235 -24.58 14.18 0.07
N THR A 236 -24.58 13.85 1.36
CA THR A 236 -25.49 14.36 2.39
C THR A 236 -24.67 15.05 3.48
N TRP A 237 -25.08 16.23 3.90
CA TRP A 237 -24.45 16.95 5.01
C TRP A 237 -24.91 16.38 6.35
N GLU A 238 -23.96 16.07 7.24
CA GLU A 238 -24.23 15.68 8.63
C GLU A 238 -23.93 16.87 9.56
N PRO A 239 -24.95 17.51 10.16
CA PRO A 239 -24.75 18.65 11.05
C PRO A 239 -23.92 18.34 12.30
N GLN A 240 -23.97 17.10 12.82
CA GLN A 240 -23.28 16.74 14.07
C GLN A 240 -21.75 16.64 13.89
N THR A 241 -21.29 16.09 12.76
CA THR A 241 -19.87 15.94 12.43
C THR A 241 -19.33 17.06 11.54
N GLN A 242 -20.20 17.96 11.07
CA GLN A 242 -19.89 19.05 10.13
C GLN A 242 -19.17 18.54 8.87
N SER A 243 -19.63 17.41 8.32
CA SER A 243 -19.01 16.73 7.18
C SER A 243 -20.01 16.41 6.07
N TRP A 244 -19.52 16.44 4.82
CA TRP A 244 -20.21 15.86 3.67
C TRP A 244 -20.00 14.35 3.66
N ASN A 245 -21.02 13.59 4.09
CA ASN A 245 -21.00 12.14 4.05
C ASN A 245 -21.38 11.68 2.63
N MET A 246 -20.50 10.90 2.01
CA MET A 246 -20.66 10.38 0.66
C MET A 246 -21.54 9.13 0.69
N PHE A 247 -22.69 9.17 -0.01
CA PHE A 247 -23.71 8.12 0.03
C PHE A 247 -23.45 7.02 -1.01
N TRP A 248 -23.16 7.40 -2.26
CA TRP A 248 -22.59 6.51 -3.28
C TRP A 248 -21.76 7.30 -4.30
N LEU A 249 -20.94 6.56 -5.05
CA LEU A 249 -20.16 7.08 -6.16
C LEU A 249 -20.17 6.10 -7.35
N GLN A 250 -20.28 6.63 -8.56
CA GLN A 250 -20.10 5.84 -9.79
C GLN A 250 -19.22 6.60 -10.81
N PRO A 251 -18.33 5.91 -11.54
CA PRO A 251 -18.02 4.48 -11.42
C PRO A 251 -17.27 4.11 -10.13
N GLU A 252 -17.72 3.07 -9.41
CA GLU A 252 -17.14 2.57 -8.13
C GLU A 252 -15.61 2.57 -8.08
N GLY A 253 -14.97 1.97 -9.09
CA GLY A 253 -13.52 1.90 -9.18
C GLY A 253 -12.98 3.06 -10.03
N PRO A 254 -11.96 3.81 -9.58
CA PRO A 254 -11.41 4.94 -10.35
C PRO A 254 -10.94 4.51 -11.75
N CYS A 255 -10.39 3.31 -11.88
CA CYS A 255 -9.99 2.75 -13.17
C CYS A 255 -11.15 2.37 -14.12
N ARG A 256 -12.42 2.50 -13.73
CA ARG A 256 -13.54 2.45 -14.68
C ARG A 256 -13.72 3.77 -15.43
N VAL A 257 -13.39 4.92 -14.83
CA VAL A 257 -13.40 6.26 -15.48
C VAL A 257 -12.56 6.24 -16.77
N TYR A 258 -13.00 6.96 -17.81
CA TYR A 258 -12.33 6.97 -19.10
C TYR A 258 -11.17 7.95 -19.15
N SER A 259 -10.01 7.48 -19.62
CA SER A 259 -8.81 8.30 -19.81
C SER A 259 -8.31 9.03 -18.55
N LEU A 260 -8.64 8.54 -17.34
CA LEU A 260 -8.22 9.12 -16.06
C LEU A 260 -6.71 9.44 -16.02
N CYS A 261 -5.89 8.53 -16.54
CA CYS A 261 -4.42 8.63 -16.55
C CYS A 261 -3.84 9.27 -17.83
N GLY A 262 -4.67 9.92 -18.66
CA GLY A 262 -4.26 10.56 -19.92
C GLY A 262 -3.70 9.59 -20.98
N GLN A 263 -2.87 10.13 -21.88
CA GLN A 263 -2.13 9.38 -22.91
C GLN A 263 -0.92 8.66 -22.30
N PHE A 264 -0.60 7.44 -22.77
CA PHE A 264 0.52 6.59 -22.30
C PHE A 264 0.55 6.29 -20.77
N GLY A 265 -0.45 6.74 -20.01
CA GLY A 265 -0.70 6.31 -18.64
C GLY A 265 -1.69 5.16 -18.61
N PHE A 266 -1.50 4.22 -17.67
CA PHE A 266 -2.43 3.15 -17.39
C PHE A 266 -2.93 3.23 -15.95
N CYS A 267 -4.18 2.79 -15.74
CA CYS A 267 -4.78 2.72 -14.43
C CYS A 267 -4.64 1.31 -13.82
N SER A 268 -4.35 1.24 -12.52
CA SER A 268 -4.35 0.00 -11.72
C SER A 268 -4.94 0.23 -10.33
N GLY A 269 -6.03 -0.48 -10.02
CA GLY A 269 -6.68 -0.46 -8.70
C GLY A 269 -5.92 -1.23 -7.60
N GLN A 270 -4.62 -1.51 -7.80
CA GLN A 270 -3.72 -2.14 -6.84
C GLN A 270 -2.63 -1.19 -6.31
N LEU A 271 -2.59 0.05 -6.81
CA LEU A 271 -1.63 1.08 -6.42
C LEU A 271 -2.30 2.13 -5.52
N LEU A 272 -1.53 2.76 -4.64
CA LEU A 272 -2.05 3.78 -3.70
C LEU A 272 -2.53 5.05 -4.41
N LYS A 273 -1.88 5.41 -5.54
CA LYS A 273 -2.39 6.35 -6.54
C LYS A 273 -2.79 5.52 -7.78
N PRO A 274 -3.98 5.73 -8.38
CA PRO A 274 -4.53 4.79 -9.36
C PRO A 274 -3.79 4.80 -10.71
N CYS A 275 -3.06 5.87 -11.03
CA CYS A 275 -2.43 6.07 -12.34
C CYS A 275 -0.91 5.93 -12.31
N ALA A 276 -0.38 5.18 -13.26
CA ALA A 276 1.06 5.04 -13.51
C ALA A 276 1.36 5.17 -15.00
N CYS A 277 2.52 5.73 -15.35
CA CYS A 277 2.98 5.72 -16.73
C CYS A 277 3.42 4.32 -17.16
N ILE A 278 3.26 3.99 -18.44
CA ILE A 278 3.98 2.85 -19.04
C ILE A 278 5.46 3.04 -18.75
N ARG A 279 6.18 1.97 -18.41
CA ARG A 279 7.62 2.01 -18.16
C ARG A 279 8.34 2.69 -19.32
N GLY A 280 9.37 3.52 -19.10
CA GLY A 280 9.98 4.30 -20.20
C GLY A 280 9.20 5.57 -20.60
N PHE A 281 8.06 5.82 -19.96
CA PHE A 281 7.30 7.07 -20.02
C PHE A 281 7.18 7.63 -18.60
N ARG A 282 7.18 8.96 -18.50
CA ARG A 282 7.05 9.75 -17.26
C ARG A 282 5.89 10.73 -17.38
N PRO A 283 5.40 11.34 -16.30
CA PRO A 283 4.36 12.36 -16.41
C PRO A 283 4.75 13.49 -17.39
N LYS A 284 3.76 13.98 -18.12
CA LYS A 284 3.91 15.18 -18.96
C LYS A 284 4.08 16.43 -18.08
N ASN A 285 3.37 16.45 -16.95
CA ASN A 285 3.36 17.50 -15.95
C ASN A 285 3.50 16.88 -14.55
N ASP A 286 4.74 16.81 -14.06
CA ASP A 286 5.08 16.17 -12.79
C ASP A 286 4.46 16.86 -11.56
N ALA A 287 4.08 18.15 -11.65
CA ALA A 287 3.45 18.89 -10.57
C ALA A 287 1.96 18.53 -10.43
N ALA A 288 1.23 18.46 -11.55
CA ALA A 288 -0.14 17.96 -11.59
C ALA A 288 -0.21 16.49 -11.11
N TRP A 289 0.67 15.64 -11.63
CA TRP A 289 0.68 14.20 -11.32
C TRP A 289 1.00 13.88 -9.85
N ARG A 290 1.78 14.72 -9.16
CA ARG A 290 1.98 14.62 -7.70
C ARG A 290 0.72 15.01 -6.91
N SER A 291 -0.04 15.95 -7.45
CA SER A 291 -1.28 16.53 -6.89
C SER A 291 -2.55 15.76 -7.27
N ASP A 292 -2.39 14.53 -7.78
CA ASP A 292 -3.44 13.61 -8.24
C ASP A 292 -4.26 14.06 -9.47
N ASP A 293 -3.80 15.08 -10.19
CA ASP A 293 -4.25 15.36 -11.56
C ASP A 293 -3.37 14.59 -12.57
N PHE A 294 -3.93 13.52 -13.12
CA PHE A 294 -3.28 12.66 -14.11
C PHE A 294 -3.71 12.96 -15.56
N SER A 295 -4.56 13.98 -15.77
CA SER A 295 -5.26 14.22 -17.04
C SER A 295 -4.33 14.61 -18.20
N ASP A 296 -3.20 15.25 -17.89
CA ASP A 296 -2.14 15.64 -18.84
C ASP A 296 -1.41 14.41 -19.45
N GLY A 297 -1.53 13.23 -18.81
CA GLY A 297 -0.93 11.99 -19.26
C GLY A 297 0.59 11.91 -19.10
N CYS A 298 1.17 10.94 -19.79
CA CYS A 298 2.59 10.63 -19.79
C CYS A 298 3.23 10.94 -21.14
N ARG A 299 4.50 11.34 -21.10
CA ARG A 299 5.39 11.53 -22.25
C ARG A 299 6.55 10.54 -22.15
N ARG A 300 7.15 10.22 -23.29
CA ARG A 300 8.32 9.33 -23.33
C ARG A 300 9.50 9.93 -22.54
N GLU A 301 10.29 9.10 -21.87
CA GLU A 301 11.39 9.60 -21.03
C GLU A 301 12.52 10.19 -21.88
N ASN A 302 12.93 9.46 -22.93
CA ASN A 302 13.99 9.83 -23.89
C ASN A 302 13.59 9.47 -25.33
N GLY A 303 13.96 10.34 -26.28
CA GLY A 303 13.96 10.09 -27.74
C GLY A 303 12.59 10.08 -28.44
N ASP A 304 12.55 10.58 -29.68
CA ASP A 304 11.38 10.45 -30.56
C ASP A 304 11.16 9.00 -31.02
N PHE A 305 9.94 8.69 -31.46
CA PHE A 305 9.62 7.40 -32.07
C PHE A 305 10.38 7.24 -33.40
N GLY A 306 11.30 6.28 -33.47
CA GLY A 306 12.13 6.06 -34.65
C GLY A 306 13.47 5.36 -34.41
N ASP A 307 13.98 5.34 -33.17
CA ASP A 307 15.21 4.62 -32.85
C ASP A 307 15.03 3.10 -33.04
N LYS A 308 16.06 2.43 -33.56
CA LYS A 308 16.08 0.99 -33.84
C LYS A 308 16.58 0.16 -32.67
N SER A 309 17.20 0.79 -31.66
CA SER A 309 17.59 0.17 -30.38
C SER A 309 16.41 -0.01 -29.41
N ASP A 310 15.29 0.64 -29.70
CA ASP A 310 14.04 0.58 -28.98
C ASP A 310 13.54 -0.86 -28.76
N THR A 311 13.38 -1.26 -27.50
CA THR A 311 12.72 -2.53 -27.13
C THR A 311 11.22 -2.33 -26.93
N PHE A 312 10.43 -3.40 -26.95
CA PHE A 312 9.00 -3.35 -26.64
C PHE A 312 8.67 -3.97 -25.28
N GLU A 313 8.13 -3.18 -24.36
CA GLU A 313 7.45 -3.66 -23.15
C GLU A 313 6.05 -4.14 -23.51
N ALA A 314 5.73 -5.36 -23.08
CA ALA A 314 4.39 -5.92 -23.19
C ALA A 314 3.52 -5.33 -22.07
N VAL A 315 2.58 -4.46 -22.40
CA VAL A 315 1.77 -3.72 -21.42
C VAL A 315 0.48 -4.48 -21.04
N GLY A 316 0.20 -5.61 -21.71
CA GLY A 316 -0.80 -6.60 -21.32
C GLY A 316 -2.03 -6.68 -22.22
N ASP A 317 -3.07 -7.35 -21.71
CA ASP A 317 -4.42 -7.38 -22.28
C ASP A 317 -5.14 -6.10 -21.88
N LEU A 318 -4.92 -5.05 -22.68
CA LEU A 318 -5.44 -3.70 -22.46
C LEU A 318 -6.53 -3.41 -23.49
N ARG A 319 -7.74 -3.08 -23.02
CA ARG A 319 -8.78 -2.52 -23.89
C ARG A 319 -8.31 -1.19 -24.45
N TYR A 320 -8.16 -1.13 -25.77
CA TYR A 320 -7.79 0.06 -26.51
C TYR A 320 -8.83 0.27 -27.62
N ASP A 321 -9.58 1.36 -27.50
CA ASP A 321 -10.74 1.67 -28.35
C ASP A 321 -10.40 2.60 -29.54
N GLY A 322 -9.11 2.86 -29.79
CA GLY A 322 -8.65 3.72 -30.87
C GLY A 322 -8.54 3.01 -32.22
N ASP A 323 -8.64 3.78 -33.31
CA ASP A 323 -8.73 3.26 -34.67
C ASP A 323 -7.39 2.70 -35.20
N VAL A 324 -7.41 1.65 -36.03
CA VAL A 324 -6.19 0.93 -36.44
C VAL A 324 -6.22 0.45 -37.89
N LYS A 325 -5.33 0.99 -38.72
CA LYS A 325 -5.12 0.55 -40.11
C LYS A 325 -4.60 -0.89 -40.16
N MET A 326 -5.40 -1.80 -40.72
CA MET A 326 -5.18 -3.24 -40.65
C MET A 326 -4.54 -3.81 -41.94
N SER A 327 -3.24 -4.10 -41.89
CA SER A 327 -2.55 -4.89 -42.93
C SER A 327 -2.79 -6.39 -42.74
N ARG A 328 -3.57 -7.01 -43.63
CA ARG A 328 -3.86 -8.46 -43.62
C ARG A 328 -2.69 -9.31 -44.14
N LEU A 329 -1.60 -9.37 -43.39
CA LEU A 329 -0.50 -10.32 -43.60
C LEU A 329 -0.35 -11.19 -42.34
N GLN A 330 -0.53 -12.51 -42.47
CA GLN A 330 -0.28 -13.45 -41.38
C GLN A 330 1.21 -13.52 -41.11
N VAL A 331 1.65 -12.91 -40.01
CA VAL A 331 3.05 -12.58 -39.76
C VAL A 331 3.39 -12.84 -38.31
N SER A 332 4.57 -13.43 -38.08
CA SER A 332 5.06 -13.73 -36.75
C SER A 332 5.35 -12.45 -35.95
N LYS A 333 5.24 -12.54 -34.62
CA LYS A 333 5.48 -11.45 -33.67
C LYS A 333 6.77 -10.67 -33.93
N SER A 334 7.87 -11.34 -34.27
CA SER A 334 9.16 -10.69 -34.54
C SER A 334 9.19 -9.88 -35.83
N SER A 335 8.43 -10.28 -36.85
CA SER A 335 8.26 -9.49 -38.07
C SER A 335 7.23 -8.36 -37.87
N CYS A 336 6.17 -8.57 -37.09
CA CYS A 336 5.25 -7.49 -36.68
C CYS A 336 6.01 -6.37 -35.93
N ALA A 337 6.89 -6.75 -34.99
CA ALA A 337 7.81 -5.85 -34.30
C ALA A 337 8.78 -5.14 -35.26
N LYS A 338 9.38 -5.85 -36.23
CA LYS A 338 10.25 -5.24 -37.26
C LYS A 338 9.51 -4.24 -38.15
N THR A 339 8.26 -4.52 -38.53
CA THR A 339 7.41 -3.58 -39.28
C THR A 339 7.12 -2.31 -38.46
N CYS A 340 6.91 -2.44 -37.15
CA CYS A 340 6.79 -1.28 -36.26
C CYS A 340 8.11 -0.50 -36.13
N LEU A 341 9.25 -1.16 -35.86
CA LEU A 341 10.56 -0.49 -35.77
C LEU A 341 10.99 0.16 -37.10
N GLY A 342 10.56 -0.39 -38.24
CA GLY A 342 10.77 0.17 -39.56
C GLY A 342 9.91 1.39 -39.91
N ASN A 343 8.96 1.77 -39.04
CA ASN A 343 8.10 2.94 -39.20
C ASN A 343 8.29 3.89 -38.01
N SER A 344 8.81 5.09 -38.24
CA SER A 344 9.01 6.09 -37.18
C SER A 344 7.70 6.51 -36.52
N SER A 345 6.59 6.57 -37.25
CA SER A 345 5.26 6.87 -36.70
C SER A 345 4.65 5.71 -35.89
N CYS A 346 5.34 4.58 -35.70
CA CYS A 346 4.82 3.47 -34.91
C CYS A 346 5.12 3.63 -33.41
N VAL A 347 4.07 3.88 -32.61
CA VAL A 347 4.16 3.92 -31.14
C VAL A 347 4.16 2.52 -30.51
N GLY A 348 3.60 1.54 -31.22
CA GLY A 348 3.49 0.16 -30.75
C GLY A 348 2.71 -0.76 -31.70
N PHE A 349 2.54 -2.01 -31.31
CA PHE A 349 1.75 -2.97 -32.08
C PHE A 349 0.95 -3.92 -31.18
N TYR A 350 -0.15 -4.43 -31.70
CA TYR A 350 -0.89 -5.56 -31.15
C TYR A 350 -0.53 -6.80 -31.96
N HIS A 351 -0.34 -7.93 -31.28
CA HIS A 351 -0.18 -9.23 -31.91
C HIS A 351 -0.88 -10.33 -31.10
N ASN A 352 -1.60 -11.21 -31.80
CA ASN A 352 -2.30 -12.37 -31.24
C ASN A 352 -1.60 -13.65 -31.71
N ASP A 353 -0.98 -14.37 -30.77
CA ASP A 353 -0.15 -15.55 -31.05
C ASP A 353 -0.97 -16.77 -31.58
N LYS A 354 -2.30 -16.80 -31.41
CA LYS A 354 -3.17 -17.89 -31.88
C LYS A 354 -3.59 -17.75 -33.35
N SER A 355 -3.83 -16.50 -33.80
CA SER A 355 -4.34 -16.17 -35.14
C SER A 355 -3.26 -15.62 -36.08
N ASN A 356 -2.08 -15.27 -35.54
CA ASN A 356 -1.03 -14.51 -36.22
C ASN A 356 -1.52 -13.16 -36.78
N LEU A 357 -2.55 -12.57 -36.16
CA LEU A 357 -3.03 -11.23 -36.48
C LEU A 357 -2.08 -10.18 -35.92
N CYS A 358 -1.46 -9.41 -36.81
CA CYS A 358 -0.64 -8.24 -36.50
C CYS A 358 -1.45 -6.96 -36.76
N LYS A 359 -1.40 -5.98 -35.85
CA LYS A 359 -1.95 -4.63 -36.04
C LYS A 359 -0.92 -3.60 -35.59
N ILE A 360 -0.62 -2.62 -36.44
CA ILE A 360 0.38 -1.57 -36.19
C ILE A 360 -0.33 -0.30 -35.69
N ILE A 361 0.08 0.24 -34.54
CA ILE A 361 -0.58 1.38 -33.89
C ILE A 361 0.28 2.63 -34.08
N LEU A 362 -0.35 3.68 -34.58
CA LEU A 362 0.30 4.95 -34.97
C LEU A 362 -0.08 6.13 -34.06
N GLU A 363 -1.09 5.96 -33.20
CA GLU A 363 -1.63 7.03 -32.35
C GLU A 363 -1.39 6.72 -30.85
N PRO A 364 -1.13 7.75 -30.01
CA PRO A 364 -0.95 7.59 -28.58
C PRO A 364 -2.11 6.85 -27.88
N PRO A 365 -1.86 5.71 -27.21
CA PRO A 365 -2.92 5.01 -26.49
C PRO A 365 -3.42 5.81 -25.28
N ILE A 366 -4.75 5.92 -25.18
CA ILE A 366 -5.49 6.47 -24.04
C ILE A 366 -6.28 5.36 -23.35
N ASN A 367 -6.84 5.67 -22.17
CA ASN A 367 -7.79 4.81 -21.45
C ASN A 367 -7.25 3.41 -21.04
N LEU A 368 -5.93 3.25 -20.95
CA LEU A 368 -5.33 1.95 -20.61
C LEU A 368 -5.63 1.54 -19.16
N LYS A 369 -6.01 0.27 -18.96
CA LYS A 369 -6.44 -0.29 -17.67
C LYS A 369 -5.79 -1.65 -17.47
N ASN A 370 -4.89 -1.78 -16.49
CA ASN A 370 -4.17 -3.03 -16.24
C ASN A 370 -5.13 -4.11 -15.70
N SER A 371 -5.59 -5.00 -16.59
CA SER A 371 -6.45 -6.12 -16.21
C SER A 371 -5.60 -7.29 -15.70
N SER A 372 -5.85 -7.71 -14.46
CA SER A 372 -5.22 -8.89 -13.85
C SER A 372 -5.64 -10.23 -14.49
N SER A 373 -6.48 -10.23 -15.53
CA SER A 373 -6.94 -11.41 -16.27
C SER A 373 -6.24 -11.55 -17.64
N LEU A 374 -4.94 -11.83 -17.65
CA LEU A 374 -4.20 -12.18 -18.87
C LEU A 374 -4.59 -13.59 -19.38
N THR A 375 -5.82 -13.70 -19.89
CA THR A 375 -6.45 -14.98 -20.23
C THR A 375 -7.02 -15.03 -21.65
N ASN A 376 -6.40 -14.37 -22.64
CA ASN A 376 -6.60 -14.79 -24.04
C ASN A 376 -5.48 -14.60 -25.09
N GLY A 377 -4.26 -14.21 -24.71
CA GLY A 377 -3.11 -14.20 -25.64
C GLY A 377 -3.05 -13.01 -26.60
N ASP A 378 -3.84 -11.97 -26.30
CA ASP A 378 -3.77 -10.65 -26.92
C ASP A 378 -2.85 -9.77 -26.07
N LEU A 379 -1.79 -9.25 -26.69
CA LEU A 379 -0.80 -8.43 -26.01
C LEU A 379 -0.52 -7.16 -26.81
N LEU A 380 -0.67 -6.03 -26.12
CA LEU A 380 -0.26 -4.71 -26.61
C LEU A 380 1.21 -4.44 -26.26
N TYR A 381 2.01 -4.07 -27.26
CA TYR A 381 3.45 -3.84 -27.15
C TYR A 381 3.79 -2.36 -27.42
N ILE A 382 4.34 -1.65 -26.43
CA ILE A 382 4.80 -0.24 -26.45
C ILE A 382 6.31 -0.21 -26.07
N ARG A 383 7.08 0.88 -26.13
CA ARG A 383 8.57 0.89 -26.36
C ARG A 383 9.49 1.16 -25.03
N ALA A 384 10.17 0.22 -24.22
CA ALA A 384 10.61 0.33 -22.69
C ALA A 384 11.64 -0.66 -21.76
N PRO A 385 11.90 -0.53 -20.34
CA PRO A 385 13.02 -1.09 -19.32
C PRO A 385 12.96 -2.20 -18.04
N ARG A 386 13.78 -2.25 -16.85
CA ARG A 386 14.16 -3.50 -15.88
C ARG A 386 15.00 -3.50 -14.40
N LYS A 387 14.77 -4.25 -13.18
CA LYS A 387 15.70 -4.64 -11.88
C LYS A 387 15.24 -5.51 -10.49
N GLY A 388 16.00 -5.75 -9.28
CA GLY A 388 15.77 -6.68 -7.97
C GLY A 388 16.63 -6.67 -6.51
N ASN A 389 16.51 -7.52 -5.33
CA ASN A 389 17.03 -7.36 -3.80
C ASN A 389 17.55 -8.42 -2.45
N SER A 390 17.10 -8.79 -1.06
CA SER A 390 17.75 -9.24 0.44
C SER A 390 17.08 -9.45 2.06
N LYS A 391 17.54 -10.12 3.31
CA LYS A 391 16.97 -10.39 4.89
C LYS A 391 17.62 -11.04 6.39
N GLY A 392 17.19 -10.80 7.73
CA GLY A 392 17.51 -11.10 9.32
C GLY A 392 17.65 -12.39 10.45
N ASN A 393 18.14 -12.35 11.81
CA ASN A 393 18.74 -13.45 12.83
C ASN A 393 18.74 -13.51 14.52
N ILE A 394 19.30 -14.56 15.32
CA ILE A 394 19.16 -15.03 16.84
C ILE A 394 20.30 -15.08 17.99
N SER A 395 20.53 -16.16 18.83
CA SER A 395 21.08 -16.22 20.26
C SER A 395 22.03 -17.37 20.82
N LYS A 396 22.74 -17.18 21.99
CA LYS A 396 24.06 -17.77 22.45
C LYS A 396 24.12 -18.92 23.47
N THR A 397 23.13 -19.27 24.30
CA THR A 397 23.27 -20.53 25.10
C THR A 397 23.37 -21.74 24.16
N ILE A 398 22.73 -21.62 23.00
CA ILE A 398 22.86 -22.50 21.82
C ILE A 398 24.33 -22.53 21.32
N ILE A 399 25.06 -21.41 21.30
CA ILE A 399 26.44 -21.35 20.75
C ILE A 399 27.41 -22.27 21.48
N ILE A 400 27.36 -22.37 22.81
CA ILE A 400 28.37 -23.17 23.54
C ILE A 400 28.17 -24.67 23.24
N LEU A 401 26.92 -25.13 23.14
CA LEU A 401 26.62 -26.51 22.76
C LEU A 401 26.87 -26.77 21.26
N CYS A 402 26.49 -25.82 20.39
CA CYS A 402 26.75 -25.89 18.94
C CYS A 402 28.25 -25.77 18.60
N SER A 403 29.07 -25.16 19.44
CA SER A 403 30.53 -25.08 19.26
C SER A 403 31.15 -26.49 19.32
N VAL A 404 30.93 -27.21 20.42
CA VAL A 404 31.52 -28.55 20.61
C VAL A 404 30.95 -29.58 19.62
N VAL A 405 29.62 -29.58 19.41
CA VAL A 405 28.97 -30.48 18.44
C VAL A 405 29.36 -30.10 16.99
N GLY A 406 29.57 -28.82 16.71
CA GLY A 406 30.00 -28.30 15.41
C GLY A 406 31.39 -28.81 15.01
N SER A 407 32.39 -28.66 15.89
CA SER A 407 33.77 -29.12 15.63
C SER A 407 33.83 -30.63 15.30
N ILE A 408 33.09 -31.46 16.04
CA ILE A 408 33.04 -32.91 15.80
C ILE A 408 32.31 -33.23 14.47
N SER A 409 31.21 -32.51 14.18
CA SER A 409 30.43 -32.71 12.95
C SER A 409 31.21 -32.36 11.68
N VAL A 410 31.98 -31.27 11.70
CA VAL A 410 32.79 -30.81 10.54
C VAL A 410 33.90 -31.81 10.19
N LEU A 411 34.60 -32.37 11.19
CA LEU A 411 35.62 -33.41 10.96
C LEU A 411 35.01 -34.72 10.46
N GLY A 412 33.82 -35.10 10.94
CA GLY A 412 33.10 -36.27 10.44
C GLY A 412 32.67 -36.12 8.97
N PHE A 413 32.13 -34.97 8.58
CA PHE A 413 31.60 -34.76 7.23
C PHE A 413 32.69 -34.64 6.15
N THR A 414 33.80 -33.97 6.46
CA THR A 414 34.90 -33.73 5.52
C THR A 414 35.62 -35.02 5.09
N LEU A 415 35.70 -36.04 5.96
CA LEU A 415 36.32 -37.33 5.64
C LEU A 415 35.35 -38.34 4.99
N LEU A 416 34.07 -38.37 5.38
CA LEU A 416 33.12 -39.36 4.86
C LEU A 416 32.64 -39.08 3.44
N VAL A 417 32.41 -37.81 3.09
CA VAL A 417 31.81 -37.44 1.80
C VAL A 417 32.71 -37.79 0.60
N PRO A 418 34.04 -37.53 0.59
CA PRO A 418 34.91 -37.95 -0.50
C PRO A 418 34.89 -39.47 -0.74
N LEU A 419 34.96 -40.27 0.34
CA LEU A 419 34.93 -41.73 0.27
C LEU A 419 33.62 -42.28 -0.31
N ILE A 420 32.48 -41.64 0.02
CA ILE A 420 31.16 -42.02 -0.49
C ILE A 420 30.99 -41.62 -1.96
N LEU A 421 31.46 -40.43 -2.36
CA LEU A 421 31.38 -39.96 -3.75
C LEU A 421 32.29 -40.78 -4.69
N LEU A 422 33.51 -41.11 -4.25
CA LEU A 422 34.43 -41.98 -5.00
C LEU A 422 33.88 -43.40 -5.19
N LYS A 423 33.09 -43.93 -4.23
CA LYS A 423 32.37 -45.21 -4.39
C LYS A 423 31.11 -45.11 -5.27
N LYS A 424 30.37 -43.99 -5.24
CA LYS A 424 29.11 -43.85 -6.03
C LYS A 424 29.33 -43.61 -7.53
N SER A 425 30.46 -43.03 -7.94
CA SER A 425 30.75 -42.74 -9.36
C SER A 425 30.66 -43.98 -10.29
N ARG A 426 30.98 -45.18 -9.78
CA ARG A 426 31.01 -46.44 -10.56
C ARG A 426 29.67 -47.19 -10.69
N LYS A 427 28.54 -46.68 -10.16
CA LYS A 427 27.21 -47.34 -10.30
C LYS A 427 26.07 -46.45 -10.82
N LYS A 428 26.36 -45.44 -11.67
CA LYS A 428 25.32 -44.68 -12.39
C LYS A 428 24.80 -45.43 -13.63
N LYS A 429 24.13 -46.58 -13.46
CA LYS A 429 23.47 -47.30 -14.58
C LYS A 429 22.35 -48.27 -14.18
N ARG A 430 21.15 -47.74 -13.85
CA ARG A 430 19.82 -48.20 -14.35
C ARG A 430 18.64 -47.48 -13.65
N THR A 431 17.56 -47.35 -14.41
CA THR A 431 16.17 -47.01 -13.99
C THR A 431 15.88 -45.60 -13.46
N ARG A 432 14.69 -45.11 -13.84
CA ARG A 432 14.09 -43.79 -13.59
C ARG A 432 12.69 -44.05 -13.06
N LYS A 433 12.38 -43.61 -11.84
CA LYS A 433 11.01 -43.31 -11.39
C LYS A 433 11.02 -42.42 -10.14
N GLN A 434 10.28 -41.31 -10.26
CA GLN A 434 9.35 -40.72 -9.31
C GLN A 434 9.27 -41.31 -7.90
N ASP A 435 9.50 -40.45 -6.90
CA ASP A 435 8.54 -40.01 -5.85
C ASP A 435 8.90 -38.52 -5.58
N GLU A 436 8.03 -37.51 -5.47
CA GLU A 436 6.73 -37.36 -4.78
C GLU A 436 6.84 -37.48 -3.24
N ASP A 437 7.26 -36.40 -2.58
CA ASP A 437 6.60 -35.97 -1.33
C ASP A 437 6.84 -34.48 -1.04
N GLY A 438 5.89 -33.85 -0.34
CA GLY A 438 5.90 -32.41 -0.04
C GLY A 438 4.75 -31.89 0.82
N PHE A 439 3.90 -32.76 1.39
CA PHE A 439 2.68 -32.36 2.10
C PHE A 439 2.39 -33.15 3.41
N ALA A 440 3.41 -33.83 3.96
CA ALA A 440 3.31 -34.76 5.10
C ALA A 440 3.00 -34.12 6.49
N VAL A 441 2.16 -33.08 6.58
CA VAL A 441 1.70 -32.45 7.84
C VAL A 441 0.19 -32.16 7.85
N LEU A 442 -0.57 -32.77 6.94
CA LEU A 442 -2.03 -32.68 6.86
C LEU A 442 -2.64 -34.08 6.92
N ASN A 443 -3.74 -34.26 7.64
CA ASN A 443 -4.53 -35.51 7.62
C ASN A 443 -5.41 -35.62 6.36
N LEU A 444 -4.83 -35.24 5.22
CA LEU A 444 -5.46 -35.13 3.90
C LEU A 444 -4.75 -36.05 2.92
N LYS A 445 -5.50 -36.85 2.15
CA LYS A 445 -4.90 -37.60 1.04
C LYS A 445 -4.56 -36.65 -0.11
N VAL A 446 -3.32 -36.67 -0.57
CA VAL A 446 -2.97 -36.13 -1.90
C VAL A 446 -3.49 -37.10 -2.96
N PHE A 447 -4.20 -36.58 -3.96
CA PHE A 447 -4.72 -37.34 -5.09
C PHE A 447 -4.09 -36.84 -6.38
N SER A 448 -3.75 -37.77 -7.27
CA SER A 448 -3.43 -37.44 -8.66
C SER A 448 -4.66 -36.93 -9.42
N PHE A 449 -4.47 -36.10 -10.44
CA PHE A 449 -5.56 -35.65 -11.31
C PHE A 449 -6.21 -36.86 -12.01
N LYS A 450 -5.41 -37.88 -12.33
CA LYS A 450 -5.90 -39.13 -12.92
C LYS A 450 -6.84 -39.90 -11.98
N GLU A 451 -6.53 -40.01 -10.69
CA GLU A 451 -7.43 -40.63 -9.71
C GLU A 451 -8.76 -39.87 -9.62
N LEU A 452 -8.73 -38.54 -9.52
CA LEU A 452 -9.96 -37.73 -9.42
C LEU A 452 -10.77 -37.72 -10.72
N HIS A 453 -10.12 -37.73 -11.88
CA HIS A 453 -10.77 -37.84 -13.18
C HIS A 453 -11.47 -39.20 -13.37
N VAL A 454 -10.89 -40.29 -12.88
CA VAL A 454 -11.55 -41.61 -12.85
C VAL A 454 -12.67 -41.65 -11.79
N ALA A 455 -12.41 -41.17 -10.58
CA ALA A 455 -13.37 -41.17 -9.47
C ALA A 455 -14.65 -40.37 -9.77
N THR A 456 -14.56 -39.31 -10.58
CA THR A 456 -15.67 -38.45 -11.03
C THR A 456 -16.22 -38.83 -12.41
N ASN A 457 -15.81 -39.99 -12.96
CA ASN A 457 -16.16 -40.46 -14.31
C ASN A 457 -16.05 -39.35 -15.38
N GLY A 458 -14.85 -38.77 -15.50
CA GLY A 458 -14.58 -37.69 -16.45
C GLY A 458 -15.05 -36.29 -16.02
N PHE A 459 -15.42 -36.10 -14.75
CA PHE A 459 -16.16 -34.92 -14.24
C PHE A 459 -17.58 -34.80 -14.84
N SER A 460 -18.30 -35.93 -14.95
CA SER A 460 -19.62 -35.97 -15.61
C SER A 460 -20.79 -35.52 -14.72
N GLU A 461 -20.90 -35.99 -13.48
CA GLU A 461 -21.98 -35.60 -12.56
C GLU A 461 -21.63 -34.29 -11.82
N LYS A 462 -21.99 -33.15 -12.42
CA LYS A 462 -21.85 -31.82 -11.79
C LYS A 462 -22.95 -31.61 -10.74
N VAL A 463 -22.55 -31.44 -9.49
CA VAL A 463 -23.41 -31.25 -8.31
C VAL A 463 -23.69 -29.77 -8.04
N GLY A 464 -22.76 -28.88 -8.40
CA GLY A 464 -22.91 -27.44 -8.16
C GLY A 464 -21.90 -26.57 -8.89
N HIS A 465 -22.10 -25.26 -8.80
CA HIS A 465 -21.19 -24.24 -9.32
C HIS A 465 -21.23 -23.04 -8.37
N GLY A 466 -20.09 -22.74 -7.73
CA GLY A 466 -19.93 -21.58 -6.87
C GLY A 466 -19.08 -20.50 -7.54
N GLY A 467 -18.91 -19.36 -6.88
CA GLY A 467 -18.08 -18.26 -7.38
C GLY A 467 -16.61 -18.63 -7.65
N PHE A 468 -16.13 -19.75 -7.10
CA PHE A 468 -14.73 -20.19 -7.15
C PHE A 468 -14.50 -21.43 -8.04
N GLY A 469 -15.56 -22.13 -8.48
CA GLY A 469 -15.41 -23.31 -9.35
C GLY A 469 -16.62 -24.23 -9.46
N ALA A 470 -16.45 -25.35 -10.14
CA ALA A 470 -17.46 -26.40 -10.30
C ALA A 470 -17.24 -27.56 -9.32
N VAL A 471 -18.33 -28.10 -8.76
CA VAL A 471 -18.30 -29.25 -7.85
C VAL A 471 -18.88 -30.46 -8.56
N PHE A 472 -18.14 -31.57 -8.54
CA PHE A 472 -18.52 -32.83 -9.16
C PHE A 472 -18.63 -33.94 -8.12
N LYS A 473 -19.55 -34.88 -8.32
CA LYS A 473 -19.62 -36.09 -7.48
C LYS A 473 -18.56 -37.08 -7.93
N GLY A 474 -18.03 -37.85 -6.99
CA GLY A 474 -17.17 -38.98 -7.31
C GLY A 474 -17.25 -40.08 -6.26
N THR A 475 -16.65 -41.23 -6.58
CA THR A 475 -16.47 -42.37 -5.68
C THR A 475 -15.00 -42.74 -5.67
N LEU A 476 -14.37 -42.78 -4.50
CA LEU A 476 -12.92 -43.03 -4.39
C LEU A 476 -12.60 -44.52 -4.56
N PRO A 477 -11.51 -44.90 -5.26
CA PRO A 477 -11.11 -46.29 -5.41
C PRO A 477 -10.97 -47.01 -4.06
N GLY A 478 -11.69 -48.11 -3.88
CA GLY A 478 -11.67 -48.91 -2.65
C GLY A 478 -12.60 -48.43 -1.53
N SER A 479 -13.41 -47.38 -1.74
CA SER A 479 -14.45 -46.94 -0.78
C SER A 479 -15.84 -46.90 -1.43
N SER A 480 -16.88 -47.22 -0.67
CA SER A 480 -18.29 -47.02 -1.04
C SER A 480 -18.79 -45.60 -0.76
N THR A 481 -17.98 -44.73 -0.14
CA THR A 481 -18.35 -43.36 0.20
C THR A 481 -18.26 -42.41 -0.99
N PHE A 482 -19.36 -41.72 -1.31
CA PHE A 482 -19.36 -40.60 -2.24
C PHE A 482 -18.55 -39.41 -1.70
N VAL A 483 -17.89 -38.69 -2.60
CA VAL A 483 -17.15 -37.45 -2.33
C VAL A 483 -17.57 -36.32 -3.26
N ALA A 484 -17.41 -35.08 -2.80
CA ALA A 484 -17.60 -33.87 -3.59
C ALA A 484 -16.23 -33.31 -4.01
N VAL A 485 -15.93 -33.33 -5.30
CA VAL A 485 -14.68 -32.83 -5.88
C VAL A 485 -14.91 -31.41 -6.42
N LYS A 486 -14.52 -30.39 -5.64
CA LYS A 486 -14.52 -28.97 -6.04
C LYS A 486 -13.28 -28.72 -6.92
N ARG A 487 -13.48 -28.48 -8.21
CA ARG A 487 -12.45 -28.07 -9.17
C ARG A 487 -12.46 -26.56 -9.28
N LEU A 488 -11.34 -25.92 -8.97
CA LEU A 488 -11.19 -24.47 -9.09
C LEU A 488 -10.80 -24.12 -10.53
N GLU A 489 -11.51 -23.16 -11.13
CA GLU A 489 -11.50 -22.94 -12.59
C GLU A 489 -10.88 -21.59 -13.01
N ARG A 490 -10.40 -20.80 -12.05
CA ARG A 490 -9.85 -19.44 -12.26
C ARG A 490 -8.33 -19.37 -12.13
N PRO A 491 -7.58 -19.06 -13.21
CA PRO A 491 -6.19 -18.65 -13.10
C PRO A 491 -6.05 -17.40 -12.21
N GLY A 492 -4.99 -17.35 -11.40
CA GLY A 492 -4.72 -16.22 -10.50
C GLY A 492 -5.44 -16.35 -9.15
N SER A 493 -6.77 -16.17 -9.11
CA SER A 493 -7.50 -16.16 -7.82
C SER A 493 -7.60 -17.55 -7.18
N GLY A 494 -7.79 -18.59 -8.00
CA GLY A 494 -7.94 -19.99 -7.56
C GLY A 494 -6.74 -20.55 -6.79
N GLU A 495 -5.52 -20.03 -6.98
CA GLU A 495 -4.36 -20.41 -6.17
C GLU A 495 -4.46 -19.84 -4.74
N SER A 496 -4.97 -18.61 -4.59
CA SER A 496 -5.18 -17.99 -3.28
C SER A 496 -6.35 -18.61 -2.52
N GLU A 497 -7.43 -18.95 -3.23
CA GLU A 497 -8.60 -19.66 -2.70
C GLU A 497 -8.23 -21.09 -2.28
N PHE A 498 -7.54 -21.85 -3.14
CA PHE A 498 -7.00 -23.17 -2.83
C PHE A 498 -6.11 -23.16 -1.59
N ARG A 499 -5.18 -22.20 -1.51
CA ARG A 499 -4.28 -22.06 -0.35
C ARG A 499 -5.05 -21.66 0.92
N ALA A 500 -6.07 -20.82 0.81
CA ALA A 500 -6.94 -20.48 1.94
C ALA A 500 -7.70 -21.72 2.47
N GLU A 501 -8.37 -22.47 1.59
CA GLU A 501 -9.10 -23.69 1.97
C GLU A 501 -8.17 -24.77 2.53
N VAL A 502 -7.03 -25.07 1.89
CA VAL A 502 -6.08 -26.10 2.37
C VAL A 502 -5.41 -25.68 3.68
N CYS A 503 -5.12 -24.40 3.92
CA CYS A 503 -4.49 -23.93 5.16
C CYS A 503 -5.47 -23.64 6.30
N THR A 504 -6.78 -23.44 6.05
CA THR A 504 -7.80 -23.33 7.10
C THR A 504 -8.37 -24.70 7.46
N ILE A 505 -9.21 -25.29 6.61
CA ILE A 505 -9.99 -26.48 6.96
C ILE A 505 -9.20 -27.80 6.87
N GLY A 506 -7.98 -27.78 6.32
CA GLY A 506 -7.18 -28.98 6.09
C GLY A 506 -6.81 -29.82 7.32
N ASN A 507 -6.86 -29.25 8.53
CA ASN A 507 -6.70 -29.97 9.80
C ASN A 507 -7.90 -29.78 10.76
N ILE A 508 -9.01 -29.18 10.29
CA ILE A 508 -10.19 -28.91 11.11
C ILE A 508 -11.20 -30.05 10.97
N GLN A 509 -11.66 -30.59 12.10
CA GLN A 509 -12.73 -31.58 12.18
C GLN A 509 -13.70 -31.15 13.29
N HIS A 510 -14.94 -30.82 12.90
CA HIS A 510 -16.03 -30.47 13.80
C HIS A 510 -17.33 -30.98 13.20
N VAL A 511 -18.31 -31.38 14.02
CA VAL A 511 -19.56 -32.03 13.55
C VAL A 511 -20.37 -31.14 12.60
N ASN A 512 -20.25 -29.81 12.76
CA ASN A 512 -20.92 -28.79 11.95
C ASN A 512 -20.01 -28.08 10.92
N LEU A 513 -18.90 -28.68 10.49
CA LEU A 513 -18.04 -28.16 9.40
C LEU A 513 -17.84 -29.25 8.33
N VAL A 514 -17.81 -28.88 7.05
CA VAL A 514 -17.65 -29.86 5.94
C VAL A 514 -16.19 -30.30 5.84
N ARG A 515 -15.93 -31.55 6.21
CA ARG A 515 -14.59 -32.13 6.23
C ARG A 515 -13.94 -32.18 4.84
N LEU A 516 -12.77 -31.56 4.72
CA LEU A 516 -11.83 -31.81 3.62
C LEU A 516 -11.19 -33.20 3.84
N ARG A 517 -11.20 -34.04 2.81
CA ARG A 517 -10.60 -35.39 2.77
C ARG A 517 -9.24 -35.40 2.07
N GLY A 518 -9.02 -34.47 1.15
CA GLY A 518 -7.82 -34.42 0.33
C GLY A 518 -7.85 -33.36 -0.75
N PHE A 519 -6.80 -33.31 -1.56
CA PHE A 519 -6.68 -32.35 -2.66
C PHE A 519 -5.80 -32.89 -3.79
N CYS A 520 -5.85 -32.21 -4.93
CA CYS A 520 -4.94 -32.39 -6.05
C CYS A 520 -4.33 -31.04 -6.43
N SER A 521 -3.00 -31.00 -6.53
CA SER A 521 -2.20 -29.82 -6.91
C SER A 521 -1.30 -30.07 -8.13
N GLU A 522 -1.58 -31.09 -8.94
CA GLU A 522 -0.77 -31.45 -10.11
C GLU A 522 -0.82 -30.36 -11.19
N ASN A 523 0.34 -29.83 -11.58
CA ASN A 523 0.47 -28.82 -12.64
C ASN A 523 -0.41 -27.57 -12.37
N LEU A 524 -1.32 -27.24 -13.30
CA LEU A 524 -2.31 -26.17 -13.18
C LEU A 524 -3.62 -26.62 -12.52
N HIS A 525 -3.76 -27.90 -12.18
CA HIS A 525 -4.98 -28.42 -11.57
C HIS A 525 -5.00 -28.11 -10.07
N ARG A 526 -6.13 -27.57 -9.61
CA ARG A 526 -6.45 -27.34 -8.20
C ARG A 526 -7.82 -27.94 -7.93
N LEU A 527 -7.84 -29.06 -7.22
CA LEU A 527 -9.06 -29.73 -6.82
C LEU A 527 -9.04 -30.02 -5.32
N LEU A 528 -10.19 -29.87 -4.68
CA LEU A 528 -10.42 -30.13 -3.26
C LEU A 528 -11.47 -31.24 -3.14
N VAL A 529 -11.22 -32.22 -2.29
CA VAL A 529 -12.06 -33.41 -2.13
C VAL A 529 -12.72 -33.34 -0.76
N TYR A 530 -14.02 -33.10 -0.73
CA TYR A 530 -14.85 -32.99 0.47
C TYR A 530 -15.75 -34.23 0.65
N ASP A 531 -16.27 -34.42 1.85
CA ASP A 531 -17.40 -35.33 2.07
C ASP A 531 -18.64 -34.88 1.28
N TYR A 532 -19.30 -35.82 0.60
CA TYR A 532 -20.51 -35.52 -0.18
C TYR A 532 -21.73 -35.30 0.74
N MET A 533 -22.39 -34.16 0.61
CA MET A 533 -23.56 -33.77 1.40
C MET A 533 -24.85 -34.05 0.59
N PRO A 534 -25.58 -35.15 0.86
CA PRO A 534 -26.63 -35.64 -0.05
C PRO A 534 -27.89 -34.78 -0.11
N GLN A 535 -28.16 -33.96 0.92
CA GLN A 535 -29.31 -33.05 0.93
C GLN A 535 -28.98 -31.68 0.31
N GLY A 536 -27.72 -31.45 -0.11
CA GLY A 536 -27.31 -30.21 -0.80
C GLY A 536 -27.17 -29.00 0.12
N SER A 537 -27.34 -27.79 -0.44
CA SER A 537 -27.27 -26.52 0.30
C SER A 537 -28.61 -26.12 0.91
N LEU A 538 -28.55 -25.44 2.06
CA LEU A 538 -29.72 -24.89 2.76
C LEU A 538 -30.53 -23.93 1.86
N SER A 539 -29.87 -23.18 0.98
CA SER A 539 -30.51 -22.30 -0.01
C SER A 539 -31.56 -23.00 -0.89
N SER A 540 -31.47 -24.32 -1.08
CA SER A 540 -32.44 -25.13 -1.85
C SER A 540 -33.83 -25.23 -1.18
N TYR A 541 -33.91 -24.92 0.12
CA TYR A 541 -35.11 -25.02 0.95
C TYR A 541 -35.73 -23.66 1.29
N LEU A 542 -34.97 -22.56 1.14
CA LEU A 542 -35.35 -21.19 1.53
C LEU A 542 -35.98 -20.37 0.38
N SER A 543 -36.69 -21.05 -0.53
CA SER A 543 -37.61 -20.42 -1.48
C SER A 543 -39.05 -20.80 -1.17
N ARG A 544 -39.98 -19.84 -1.26
CA ARG A 544 -41.43 -20.07 -1.18
C ARG A 544 -41.92 -21.08 -2.21
N THR A 545 -41.31 -21.12 -3.40
CA THR A 545 -41.64 -22.05 -4.49
C THR A 545 -40.95 -23.42 -4.38
N SER A 546 -40.08 -23.64 -3.39
CA SER A 546 -39.43 -24.95 -3.21
C SER A 546 -40.44 -26.00 -2.76
N PRO A 547 -40.55 -27.16 -3.43
CA PRO A 547 -41.44 -28.26 -3.02
C PRO A 547 -40.89 -29.06 -1.83
N LYS A 548 -39.73 -28.68 -1.27
CA LYS A 548 -39.09 -29.33 -0.12
C LYS A 548 -39.20 -28.45 1.12
N LEU A 549 -40.11 -28.79 2.03
CA LEU A 549 -40.27 -28.11 3.31
C LEU A 549 -39.38 -28.74 4.40
N LEU A 550 -38.68 -27.91 5.18
CA LEU A 550 -38.02 -28.32 6.42
C LEU A 550 -38.95 -28.03 7.61
N SER A 551 -39.14 -29.01 8.51
CA SER A 551 -39.89 -28.84 9.76
C SER A 551 -39.21 -27.84 10.71
N TRP A 552 -39.96 -27.24 11.63
CA TRP A 552 -39.41 -26.27 12.59
C TRP A 552 -38.22 -26.82 13.38
N GLU A 553 -38.38 -28.02 13.95
CA GLU A 553 -37.31 -28.70 14.70
C GLU A 553 -36.02 -28.86 13.87
N THR A 554 -36.16 -29.18 12.58
CA THR A 554 -35.02 -29.31 11.65
C THR A 554 -34.35 -27.95 11.39
N ARG A 555 -35.13 -26.88 11.23
CA ARG A 555 -34.62 -25.50 11.08
C ARG A 555 -33.87 -25.04 12.32
N PHE A 556 -34.43 -25.27 13.50
CA PHE A 556 -33.79 -24.91 14.77
C PHE A 556 -32.49 -25.70 14.98
N ARG A 557 -32.48 -27.00 14.67
CA ARG A 557 -31.27 -27.85 14.68
C ARG A 557 -30.20 -27.36 13.70
N ILE A 558 -30.59 -26.91 12.51
CA ILE A 558 -29.71 -26.30 11.50
C ILE A 558 -29.13 -24.96 11.98
N ALA A 559 -29.95 -24.11 12.59
CA ALA A 559 -29.52 -22.83 13.18
C ALA A 559 -28.48 -23.04 14.28
N LEU A 560 -28.79 -23.89 15.26
CA LEU A 560 -27.90 -24.20 16.38
C LEU A 560 -26.60 -24.90 15.93
N GLY A 561 -26.70 -25.83 14.98
CA GLY A 561 -25.52 -26.48 14.38
C GLY A 561 -24.62 -25.49 13.65
N THR A 562 -25.20 -24.59 12.86
CA THR A 562 -24.45 -23.51 12.19
C THR A 562 -23.77 -22.59 13.19
N ALA A 563 -24.49 -22.16 14.24
CA ALA A 563 -23.93 -21.33 15.32
C ALA A 563 -22.74 -22.01 16.01
N LYS A 564 -22.85 -23.30 16.34
CA LYS A 564 -21.76 -24.11 16.90
C LYS A 564 -20.57 -24.26 15.94
N GLY A 565 -20.84 -24.39 14.63
CA GLY A 565 -19.80 -24.39 13.60
C GLY A 565 -18.98 -23.09 13.59
N ILE A 566 -19.64 -21.93 13.60
CA ILE A 566 -18.96 -20.62 13.56
C ILE A 566 -18.30 -20.30 14.91
N ALA A 567 -18.95 -20.59 16.05
CA ALA A 567 -18.34 -20.46 17.37
C ALA A 567 -17.07 -21.31 17.51
N TYR A 568 -17.04 -22.51 16.94
CA TYR A 568 -15.83 -23.32 16.89
C TYR A 568 -14.72 -22.66 16.06
N LEU A 569 -15.03 -21.99 14.95
CA LEU A 569 -14.04 -21.25 14.15
C LEU A 569 -13.49 -20.01 14.87
N HIS A 570 -14.33 -19.26 15.59
CA HIS A 570 -13.93 -18.04 16.30
C HIS A 570 -13.20 -18.34 17.62
N GLU A 571 -13.71 -19.27 18.42
CA GLU A 571 -13.34 -19.45 19.83
C GLU A 571 -12.68 -20.81 20.13
N GLY A 572 -13.06 -21.86 19.38
CA GLY A 572 -12.62 -23.24 19.60
C GLY A 572 -11.34 -23.65 18.85
N CYS A 573 -11.07 -23.06 17.67
CA CYS A 573 -9.85 -23.28 16.91
C CYS A 573 -8.62 -22.66 17.60
N ARG A 574 -7.43 -23.21 17.34
CA ARG A 574 -6.16 -22.70 17.88
C ARG A 574 -5.99 -21.21 17.54
N ASP A 575 -5.98 -20.94 16.24
CA ASP A 575 -6.01 -19.61 15.65
C ASP A 575 -7.49 -19.27 15.35
N CYS A 576 -7.90 -18.03 15.56
CA CYS A 576 -9.26 -17.58 15.25
C CYS A 576 -9.46 -17.54 13.72
N ILE A 577 -10.59 -18.03 13.21
CA ILE A 577 -10.88 -18.07 11.78
C ILE A 577 -12.15 -17.30 11.48
N ILE A 578 -12.04 -16.15 10.82
CA ILE A 578 -13.18 -15.43 10.24
C ILE A 578 -13.48 -16.07 8.88
N HIS A 579 -14.74 -16.43 8.64
CA HIS A 579 -15.18 -17.12 7.42
C HIS A 579 -15.39 -16.15 6.25
N CYS A 580 -15.87 -14.94 6.52
CA CYS A 580 -16.08 -13.85 5.56
C CYS A 580 -17.16 -14.12 4.47
N ASP A 581 -17.93 -15.20 4.57
CA ASP A 581 -18.96 -15.58 3.56
C ASP A 581 -20.00 -16.57 4.13
N ILE A 582 -20.56 -16.28 5.33
CA ILE A 582 -21.63 -17.10 5.91
C ILE A 582 -22.97 -16.77 5.21
N LYS A 583 -23.56 -17.78 4.57
CA LYS A 583 -24.84 -17.67 3.82
C LYS A 583 -25.47 -19.05 3.56
N PRO A 584 -26.76 -19.15 3.20
CA PRO A 584 -27.45 -20.42 2.95
C PRO A 584 -26.87 -21.30 1.83
N GLU A 585 -26.15 -20.74 0.87
CA GLU A 585 -25.43 -21.53 -0.16
C GLU A 585 -24.28 -22.34 0.44
N ASN A 586 -23.60 -21.78 1.43
CA ASN A 586 -22.38 -22.31 2.03
C ASN A 586 -22.66 -23.21 3.24
N ILE A 587 -23.92 -23.31 3.67
CA ILE A 587 -24.39 -24.26 4.70
C ILE A 587 -24.96 -25.48 4.00
N LEU A 588 -24.26 -26.61 4.09
CA LEU A 588 -24.66 -27.88 3.48
C LEU A 588 -25.30 -28.81 4.52
N LEU A 589 -26.13 -29.73 4.05
CA LEU A 589 -26.92 -30.65 4.89
C LEU A 589 -26.51 -32.12 4.63
N ASP A 590 -26.22 -32.85 5.70
CA ASP A 590 -25.97 -34.31 5.63
C ASP A 590 -27.27 -35.12 5.54
N SER A 591 -27.18 -36.46 5.55
CA SER A 591 -28.34 -37.37 5.39
C SER A 591 -29.45 -37.09 6.40
N ASP A 592 -29.07 -36.66 7.60
CA ASP A 592 -29.97 -36.51 8.75
C ASP A 592 -30.30 -35.02 8.99
N TYR A 593 -30.07 -34.19 7.96
CA TYR A 593 -30.30 -32.74 7.90
C TYR A 593 -29.47 -31.92 8.90
N ASN A 594 -28.31 -32.41 9.38
CA ASN A 594 -27.44 -31.60 10.22
C ASN A 594 -26.65 -30.58 9.37
N ALA A 595 -26.63 -29.34 9.83
CA ALA A 595 -25.89 -28.26 9.17
C ALA A 595 -24.37 -28.44 9.27
N LYS A 596 -23.68 -28.23 8.15
CA LYS A 596 -22.22 -28.12 8.05
C LYS A 596 -21.80 -26.91 7.22
N VAL A 597 -20.98 -26.02 7.79
CA VAL A 597 -20.47 -24.83 7.09
C VAL A 597 -19.32 -25.21 6.13
N SER A 598 -19.25 -24.54 4.97
CA SER A 598 -18.33 -24.85 3.87
C SER A 598 -17.92 -23.60 3.06
N ASP A 599 -17.02 -23.80 2.09
CA ASP A 599 -16.43 -22.78 1.20
C ASP A 599 -15.57 -21.70 1.90
N PHE A 600 -14.41 -22.15 2.40
CA PHE A 600 -13.44 -21.33 3.12
C PHE A 600 -12.55 -20.47 2.18
N GLY A 601 -12.91 -20.29 0.90
CA GLY A 601 -12.09 -19.59 -0.10
C GLY A 601 -11.76 -18.13 0.22
N LEU A 602 -12.57 -17.48 1.05
CA LEU A 602 -12.36 -16.10 1.53
C LEU A 602 -11.84 -16.00 2.97
N ALA A 603 -11.74 -17.10 3.71
CA ALA A 603 -11.48 -17.10 5.14
C ALA A 603 -10.11 -16.50 5.54
N LYS A 604 -10.02 -16.07 6.80
CA LYS A 604 -8.84 -15.39 7.38
C LYS A 604 -8.45 -16.05 8.70
N LEU A 605 -7.22 -16.53 8.82
CA LEU A 605 -6.65 -16.93 10.11
C LEU A 605 -6.12 -15.69 10.84
N LEU A 606 -6.37 -15.64 12.15
CA LEU A 606 -5.88 -14.64 13.10
C LEU A 606 -5.22 -15.33 14.29
N GLY A 607 -4.05 -14.85 14.69
CA GLY A 607 -3.55 -15.13 16.05
C GLY A 607 -4.52 -14.55 17.08
N ARG A 608 -4.58 -15.12 18.29
CA ARG A 608 -5.56 -14.67 19.31
C ARG A 608 -5.31 -13.24 19.80
N ASP A 609 -4.15 -12.68 19.50
CA ASP A 609 -3.73 -11.30 19.78
C ASP A 609 -4.30 -10.28 18.75
N PHE A 610 -5.09 -10.74 17.76
CA PHE A 610 -5.59 -9.93 16.64
C PHE A 610 -7.12 -9.85 16.64
N SER A 611 -7.65 -8.65 16.89
CA SER A 611 -9.09 -8.39 16.88
C SER A 611 -9.65 -7.87 15.55
N ARG A 612 -8.85 -7.19 14.71
CA ARG A 612 -9.32 -6.53 13.47
C ARG A 612 -8.42 -6.81 12.26
N VAL A 613 -8.98 -6.84 11.05
CA VAL A 613 -8.28 -7.11 9.78
C VAL A 613 -8.70 -6.14 8.68
N LEU A 614 -7.73 -5.52 8.01
CA LEU A 614 -7.95 -4.83 6.73
C LEU A 614 -8.21 -5.87 5.63
N ALA A 615 -9.49 -6.13 5.34
CA ALA A 615 -9.95 -7.12 4.37
C ALA A 615 -10.57 -6.45 3.14
N THR A 616 -10.15 -6.87 1.94
CA THR A 616 -10.75 -6.40 0.68
C THR A 616 -12.23 -6.74 0.63
N MET A 617 -13.09 -5.75 0.33
CA MET A 617 -14.52 -5.89 0.05
C MET A 617 -14.80 -7.03 -0.96
N ARG A 618 -15.25 -8.18 -0.46
CA ARG A 618 -15.48 -9.42 -1.25
C ARG A 618 -16.60 -10.33 -0.74
N GLY A 619 -17.38 -9.91 0.27
CA GLY A 619 -18.51 -10.69 0.79
C GLY A 619 -19.74 -10.70 -0.14
N THR A 620 -20.71 -11.56 0.16
CA THR A 620 -21.95 -11.68 -0.62
C THR A 620 -22.99 -10.63 -0.20
N TRP A 621 -23.49 -9.84 -1.17
CA TRP A 621 -24.55 -8.83 -0.97
C TRP A 621 -25.76 -9.41 -0.22
N GLY A 622 -26.31 -8.65 0.72
CA GLY A 622 -27.38 -9.10 1.63
C GLY A 622 -26.88 -9.79 2.91
N TYR A 623 -25.60 -10.16 3.00
CA TYR A 623 -24.99 -10.73 4.21
C TYR A 623 -23.77 -9.94 4.72
N VAL A 624 -23.18 -9.05 3.91
CA VAL A 624 -22.05 -8.18 4.32
C VAL A 624 -22.45 -7.22 5.45
N ALA A 625 -21.62 -7.12 6.48
CA ALA A 625 -21.83 -6.24 7.63
C ALA A 625 -21.50 -4.76 7.32
N PRO A 626 -22.20 -3.78 7.92
CA PRO A 626 -22.05 -2.35 7.61
C PRO A 626 -20.61 -1.83 7.70
N GLU A 627 -19.85 -2.21 8.73
CA GLU A 627 -18.47 -1.78 8.93
C GLU A 627 -17.55 -2.23 7.77
N TRP A 628 -17.81 -3.41 7.19
CA TRP A 628 -17.07 -3.91 6.03
C TRP A 628 -17.44 -3.13 4.76
N ILE A 629 -18.72 -2.76 4.60
CA ILE A 629 -19.21 -1.91 3.50
C ILE A 629 -18.57 -0.51 3.57
N SER A 630 -18.44 0.05 4.77
CA SER A 630 -17.74 1.32 5.03
C SER A 630 -16.20 1.24 4.88
N GLY A 631 -15.64 0.07 4.54
CA GLY A 631 -14.20 -0.12 4.35
C GLY A 631 -13.37 -0.14 5.64
N LEU A 632 -14.02 -0.31 6.81
CA LEU A 632 -13.34 -0.39 8.10
C LEU A 632 -12.68 -1.78 8.31
N PRO A 633 -11.70 -1.89 9.22
CA PRO A 633 -11.09 -3.19 9.56
C PRO A 633 -12.11 -4.14 10.19
N ILE A 634 -12.34 -5.30 9.57
CA ILE A 634 -13.36 -6.27 9.98
C ILE A 634 -12.92 -7.10 11.18
N THR A 635 -13.90 -7.58 11.94
CA THR A 635 -13.71 -8.46 13.11
C THR A 635 -14.57 -9.73 12.97
N THR A 636 -14.55 -10.63 13.96
CA THR A 636 -15.46 -11.78 14.02
C THR A 636 -16.94 -11.38 14.00
N LYS A 637 -17.27 -10.13 14.37
CA LYS A 637 -18.64 -9.58 14.34
C LYS A 637 -19.24 -9.46 12.93
N ALA A 638 -18.43 -9.55 11.87
CA ALA A 638 -18.90 -9.61 10.48
C ALA A 638 -19.57 -10.95 10.14
N ASP A 639 -19.00 -12.07 10.61
CA ASP A 639 -19.63 -13.39 10.50
C ASP A 639 -20.90 -13.48 11.37
N VAL A 640 -20.92 -12.82 12.54
CA VAL A 640 -22.12 -12.74 13.42
C VAL A 640 -23.29 -12.09 12.68
N TYR A 641 -23.06 -10.96 12.02
CA TYR A 641 -24.07 -10.26 11.21
C TYR A 641 -24.54 -11.14 10.04
N SER A 642 -23.60 -11.79 9.33
CA SER A 642 -23.89 -12.71 8.23
C SER A 642 -24.75 -13.91 8.69
N PHE A 643 -24.50 -14.42 9.91
CA PHE A 643 -25.30 -15.45 10.55
C PHE A 643 -26.69 -14.95 10.96
N GLY A 644 -26.80 -13.74 11.52
CA GLY A 644 -28.08 -13.09 11.83
C GLY A 644 -29.00 -12.96 10.61
N MET A 645 -28.43 -12.51 9.48
CA MET A 645 -29.14 -12.49 8.20
C MET A 645 -29.57 -13.89 7.74
N THR A 646 -28.76 -14.91 7.98
CA THR A 646 -29.10 -16.31 7.67
C THR A 646 -30.24 -16.86 8.55
N LEU A 647 -30.30 -16.47 9.83
CA LEU A 647 -31.40 -16.86 10.74
C LEU A 647 -32.76 -16.35 10.24
N LEU A 648 -32.83 -15.11 9.74
CA LEU A 648 -34.08 -14.53 9.25
C LEU A 648 -34.67 -15.32 8.07
N GLU A 649 -33.86 -15.67 7.06
CA GLU A 649 -34.34 -16.50 5.94
C GLU A 649 -34.84 -17.87 6.40
N LEU A 650 -34.20 -18.45 7.41
CA LEU A 650 -34.54 -19.76 7.95
C LEU A 650 -35.87 -19.74 8.72
N ILE A 651 -36.16 -18.66 9.45
CA ILE A 651 -37.46 -18.40 10.08
C ILE A 651 -38.55 -18.21 9.00
N GLY A 652 -38.32 -17.29 8.04
CA GLY A 652 -39.33 -16.89 7.06
C GLY A 652 -39.48 -17.79 5.84
N GLY A 653 -38.57 -18.75 5.61
CA GLY A 653 -38.61 -19.66 4.46
C GLY A 653 -38.44 -18.97 3.10
N ARG A 654 -37.86 -17.77 3.10
CA ARG A 654 -37.72 -16.86 1.94
C ARG A 654 -36.35 -16.19 1.95
N ARG A 655 -35.86 -15.81 0.77
CA ARG A 655 -34.60 -15.05 0.65
C ARG A 655 -34.70 -13.64 1.21
N ASN A 656 -33.57 -13.12 1.67
CA ASN A 656 -33.44 -11.75 2.18
C ASN A 656 -33.61 -10.70 1.09
N VAL A 657 -33.10 -10.98 -0.12
CA VAL A 657 -33.25 -10.17 -1.33
C VAL A 657 -33.96 -11.03 -2.38
N ILE A 658 -35.01 -10.50 -3.01
CA ILE A 658 -35.74 -11.18 -4.09
C ILE A 658 -35.42 -10.51 -5.43
N VAL A 659 -34.42 -11.01 -6.14
CA VAL A 659 -34.11 -10.57 -7.50
C VAL A 659 -35.11 -11.22 -8.47
N ASN A 660 -36.00 -10.42 -9.06
CA ASN A 660 -36.99 -10.90 -10.01
C ASN A 660 -36.33 -11.44 -11.28
N SER A 661 -36.52 -12.74 -11.57
CA SER A 661 -36.05 -13.39 -12.80
C SER A 661 -37.22 -14.00 -13.57
N ASP A 662 -37.48 -13.46 -14.76
CA ASP A 662 -38.26 -14.01 -15.88
C ASP A 662 -39.23 -15.17 -15.59
N THR A 663 -40.50 -14.81 -15.32
CA THR A 663 -41.64 -15.69 -15.62
C THR A 663 -42.81 -14.85 -16.13
N LEU A 664 -43.23 -15.07 -17.38
CA LEU A 664 -44.52 -14.57 -17.87
C LEU A 664 -45.63 -15.50 -17.37
N GLY A 665 -46.51 -15.02 -16.50
CA GLY A 665 -47.67 -15.80 -16.09
C GLY A 665 -48.43 -15.19 -14.90
N GLU A 666 -49.69 -14.83 -15.17
CA GLU A 666 -50.76 -14.62 -14.19
C GLU A 666 -50.62 -13.42 -13.22
N LYS A 667 -51.75 -13.00 -12.66
CA LYS A 667 -51.90 -11.85 -11.75
C LYS A 667 -52.25 -12.38 -10.36
N GLU A 668 -51.72 -11.77 -9.30
CA GLU A 668 -52.54 -11.32 -8.16
C GLU A 668 -51.79 -10.34 -7.26
N THR A 669 -52.50 -9.76 -6.29
CA THR A 669 -52.19 -8.50 -5.60
C THR A 669 -51.11 -8.56 -4.52
N GLU A 670 -50.37 -7.44 -4.39
CA GLU A 670 -49.72 -6.81 -3.21
C GLU A 670 -48.26 -6.37 -3.49
N PRO A 671 -47.92 -5.06 -3.35
CA PRO A 671 -46.60 -4.52 -3.69
C PRO A 671 -45.58 -4.66 -2.54
N GLU A 672 -45.39 -5.87 -2.00
CA GLU A 672 -44.58 -6.09 -0.80
C GLU A 672 -43.22 -6.81 -1.01
N LYS A 673 -42.16 -6.16 -0.48
CA LYS A 673 -40.92 -6.77 0.05
C LYS A 673 -39.89 -7.32 -0.96
N TRP A 674 -39.23 -6.42 -1.69
CA TRP A 674 -37.90 -6.66 -2.32
C TRP A 674 -36.84 -7.10 -1.30
N PHE A 675 -36.81 -6.45 -0.12
CA PHE A 675 -35.87 -6.72 0.96
C PHE A 675 -36.62 -7.14 2.23
N PHE A 676 -36.28 -8.31 2.78
CA PHE A 676 -37.02 -8.97 3.87
C PHE A 676 -36.56 -8.63 5.30
N PRO A 677 -35.25 -8.51 5.61
CA PRO A 677 -34.79 -8.22 6.97
C PRO A 677 -35.42 -7.00 7.66
N PRO A 678 -35.71 -5.87 6.96
CA PRO A 678 -36.39 -4.73 7.55
C PRO A 678 -37.74 -5.07 8.17
N TRP A 679 -38.64 -5.64 7.36
CA TRP A 679 -39.98 -5.98 7.82
C TRP A 679 -39.94 -7.03 8.92
N ALA A 680 -39.11 -8.07 8.77
CA ALA A 680 -38.92 -9.07 9.82
C ALA A 680 -38.47 -8.44 11.15
N ALA A 681 -37.49 -7.52 11.13
CA ALA A 681 -37.00 -6.85 12.33
C ALA A 681 -38.08 -6.04 13.05
N ARG A 682 -38.93 -5.30 12.31
CA ARG A 682 -40.03 -4.53 12.91
C ARG A 682 -41.02 -5.45 13.62
N GLU A 683 -41.53 -6.46 12.92
CA GLU A 683 -42.54 -7.36 13.48
C GLU A 683 -41.99 -8.17 14.68
N ILE A 684 -40.73 -8.59 14.64
CA ILE A 684 -40.07 -9.29 15.77
C ILE A 684 -39.96 -8.38 17.00
N ILE A 685 -39.54 -7.12 16.84
CA ILE A 685 -39.42 -6.16 17.96
C ILE A 685 -40.80 -5.79 18.52
N GLN A 686 -41.84 -5.77 17.69
CA GLN A 686 -43.23 -5.53 18.11
C GLN A 686 -43.90 -6.76 18.75
N GLY A 687 -43.24 -7.92 18.77
CA GLY A 687 -43.79 -9.18 19.31
C GLY A 687 -44.66 -9.97 18.32
N ASN A 688 -44.86 -9.47 17.10
CA ASN A 688 -45.65 -10.08 16.03
C ASN A 688 -44.92 -11.25 15.33
N VAL A 689 -44.13 -12.04 16.07
CA VAL A 689 -43.18 -13.02 15.52
C VAL A 689 -43.87 -14.05 14.61
N ASP A 690 -45.08 -14.50 14.96
CA ASP A 690 -45.91 -15.42 14.16
C ASP A 690 -46.09 -14.98 12.69
N SER A 691 -46.10 -13.67 12.42
CA SER A 691 -46.25 -13.13 11.06
C SER A 691 -45.02 -13.35 10.19
N VAL A 692 -43.83 -13.42 10.80
CA VAL A 692 -42.53 -13.53 10.12
C VAL A 692 -42.19 -14.97 9.77
N VAL A 693 -42.79 -15.94 10.46
CA VAL A 693 -42.56 -17.37 10.24
C VAL A 693 -43.06 -17.84 8.87
N ASP A 694 -42.34 -18.77 8.24
CA ASP A 694 -42.76 -19.46 7.03
C ASP A 694 -44.15 -20.07 7.19
N SER A 695 -45.16 -19.48 6.53
CA SER A 695 -46.56 -19.89 6.64
C SER A 695 -46.81 -21.34 6.25
N ARG A 696 -45.92 -21.95 5.45
CA ARG A 696 -45.98 -23.37 5.06
C ARG A 696 -45.78 -24.33 6.24
N LEU A 697 -45.29 -23.84 7.38
CA LEU A 697 -45.19 -24.60 8.63
C LEU A 697 -46.54 -24.78 9.34
N ASN A 698 -47.64 -24.14 8.90
CA ASN A 698 -49.00 -24.36 9.43
C ASN A 698 -49.15 -24.26 10.97
N ARG A 699 -48.30 -23.47 11.65
CA ARG A 699 -48.16 -23.37 13.12
C ARG A 699 -47.60 -24.61 13.84
N GLU A 700 -46.98 -25.53 13.13
CA GLU A 700 -46.20 -26.65 13.69
C GLU A 700 -44.81 -26.18 14.13
N TYR A 701 -44.76 -25.28 15.12
CA TYR A 701 -43.54 -24.72 15.71
C TYR A 701 -43.70 -24.38 17.20
N ASN A 702 -42.59 -24.39 17.95
CA ASN A 702 -42.58 -23.90 19.33
C ASN A 702 -42.36 -22.38 19.35
N ILE A 703 -43.39 -21.62 19.70
CA ILE A 703 -43.33 -20.14 19.69
C ILE A 703 -42.24 -19.55 20.61
N GLU A 704 -41.86 -20.23 21.70
CA GLU A 704 -40.76 -19.78 22.56
C GLU A 704 -39.39 -19.93 21.87
N GLU A 705 -39.19 -21.00 21.10
CA GLU A 705 -37.98 -21.19 20.28
C GLU A 705 -37.94 -20.25 19.10
N VAL A 706 -39.07 -20.05 18.42
CA VAL A 706 -39.18 -19.11 17.30
C VAL A 706 -38.85 -17.69 17.80
N THR A 707 -39.48 -17.26 18.88
CA THR A 707 -39.25 -15.93 19.48
C THR A 707 -37.79 -15.79 19.89
N ARG A 708 -37.21 -16.76 20.59
CA ARG A 708 -35.80 -16.73 21.00
C ARG A 708 -34.83 -16.67 19.81
N MET A 709 -35.06 -17.48 18.78
CA MET A 709 -34.25 -17.49 17.55
C MET A 709 -34.39 -16.19 16.74
N ALA A 710 -35.60 -15.62 16.70
CA ALA A 710 -35.90 -14.34 16.07
C ALA A 710 -35.20 -13.17 16.78
N THR A 711 -35.33 -13.08 18.11
CA THR A 711 -34.69 -12.03 18.91
C THR A 711 -33.17 -12.12 18.85
N VAL A 712 -32.60 -13.34 18.82
CA VAL A 712 -31.16 -13.57 18.55
C VAL A 712 -30.74 -13.06 17.17
N ALA A 713 -31.55 -13.28 16.12
CA ALA A 713 -31.25 -12.77 14.78
C ALA A 713 -31.14 -11.23 14.76
N ILE A 714 -32.02 -10.53 15.49
CA ILE A 714 -32.02 -9.06 15.56
C ILE A 714 -30.85 -8.52 16.42
N TRP A 715 -30.39 -9.26 17.44
CA TRP A 715 -29.13 -8.96 18.14
C TRP A 715 -27.89 -9.13 17.25
N CYS A 716 -27.91 -10.11 16.34
CA CYS A 716 -26.78 -10.36 15.45
C CYS A 716 -26.63 -9.31 14.33
N ILE A 717 -27.72 -8.71 13.83
CA ILE A 717 -27.70 -7.76 12.70
C ILE A 717 -27.61 -6.27 13.10
N GLN A 718 -27.20 -5.96 14.33
CA GLN A 718 -27.07 -4.58 14.81
C GLN A 718 -26.04 -3.77 14.01
N ASP A 719 -26.28 -2.47 13.80
CA ASP A 719 -25.40 -1.62 12.99
C ASP A 719 -24.00 -1.49 13.62
N ASN A 720 -23.91 -1.16 14.92
CA ASN A 720 -22.64 -1.13 15.66
C ASN A 720 -22.14 -2.58 15.89
N GLU A 721 -20.90 -2.86 15.48
CA GLU A 721 -20.28 -4.17 15.69
C GLU A 721 -20.09 -4.52 17.17
N GLU A 722 -19.92 -3.55 18.06
CA GLU A 722 -19.61 -3.77 19.49
C GLU A 722 -20.76 -4.48 20.20
N ILE A 723 -22.01 -4.06 19.95
CA ILE A 723 -23.21 -4.56 20.62
C ILE A 723 -23.73 -5.90 20.08
N ARG A 724 -23.17 -6.39 18.95
CA ARG A 724 -23.46 -7.75 18.46
C ARG A 724 -22.88 -8.79 19.43
N PRO A 725 -23.59 -9.87 19.80
CA PRO A 725 -23.06 -10.92 20.68
C PRO A 725 -21.89 -11.69 20.03
N ALA A 726 -21.02 -12.29 20.86
CA ALA A 726 -20.04 -13.27 20.40
C ALA A 726 -20.72 -14.61 20.06
N MET A 727 -20.15 -15.41 19.15
CA MET A 727 -20.83 -16.62 18.66
C MET A 727 -21.04 -17.70 19.75
N GLY A 728 -20.13 -17.85 20.71
CA GLY A 728 -20.33 -18.70 21.88
C GLY A 728 -21.43 -18.21 22.83
N THR A 729 -21.74 -16.91 22.81
CA THR A 729 -22.92 -16.35 23.49
C THR A 729 -24.19 -16.61 22.67
N VAL A 730 -24.15 -16.42 21.35
CA VAL A 730 -25.26 -16.76 20.42
C VAL A 730 -25.70 -18.22 20.58
N VAL A 731 -24.76 -19.17 20.70
CA VAL A 731 -25.08 -20.58 21.00
C VAL A 731 -25.88 -20.71 22.30
N LYS A 732 -25.41 -20.11 23.40
CA LYS A 732 -26.09 -20.17 24.71
C LYS A 732 -27.48 -19.50 24.71
N MET A 733 -27.63 -18.42 23.95
CA MET A 733 -28.92 -17.72 23.76
C MET A 733 -29.90 -18.61 23.00
N LEU A 734 -29.47 -19.27 21.92
CA LEU A 734 -30.31 -20.24 21.19
C LEU A 734 -30.69 -21.44 22.09
N GLU A 735 -29.73 -21.99 22.84
CA GLU A 735 -29.95 -23.09 23.78
C GLU A 735 -30.83 -22.73 25.00
N GLY A 736 -31.17 -21.45 25.20
CA GLY A 736 -31.99 -20.99 26.33
C GLY A 736 -31.25 -20.95 27.67
N VAL A 737 -29.92 -21.01 27.64
CA VAL A 737 -29.03 -20.96 28.82
C VAL A 737 -28.81 -19.50 29.30
N VAL A 738 -29.12 -18.53 28.43
CA VAL A 738 -29.06 -17.09 28.70
C VAL A 738 -30.39 -16.46 28.28
N GLU A 739 -30.99 -15.65 29.15
CA GLU A 739 -32.20 -14.89 28.86
C GLU A 739 -31.92 -13.85 27.77
N VAL A 740 -32.81 -13.75 26.77
CA VAL A 740 -32.64 -12.89 25.60
C VAL A 740 -33.57 -11.69 25.72
N THR A 741 -33.01 -10.53 26.08
CA THR A 741 -33.75 -9.27 26.13
C THR A 741 -34.10 -8.77 24.73
N VAL A 742 -35.11 -7.90 24.62
CA VAL A 742 -35.50 -7.28 23.35
C VAL A 742 -34.37 -6.33 22.87
N PRO A 743 -33.82 -6.51 21.66
CA PRO A 743 -32.78 -5.64 21.11
C PRO A 743 -33.33 -4.27 20.71
N PRO A 744 -32.46 -3.23 20.66
CA PRO A 744 -32.82 -1.99 19.99
C PRO A 744 -33.05 -2.23 18.49
N PRO A 745 -33.90 -1.43 17.82
CA PRO A 745 -34.05 -1.51 16.37
C PRO A 745 -32.75 -1.10 15.67
N PRO A 746 -32.22 -1.90 14.71
CA PRO A 746 -31.10 -1.47 13.88
C PRO A 746 -31.58 -0.31 12.98
N LYS A 747 -30.91 0.83 13.04
CA LYS A 747 -31.36 2.11 12.47
C LYS A 747 -31.40 2.07 10.95
N LEU A 748 -30.36 1.52 10.32
CA LEU A 748 -30.28 1.37 8.87
C LEU A 748 -31.41 0.48 8.33
N ILE A 749 -31.79 -0.52 9.12
CA ILE A 749 -32.84 -1.48 8.81
C ILE A 749 -34.24 -0.89 9.07
N GLN A 750 -34.41 -0.09 10.12
CA GLN A 750 -35.69 0.55 10.45
C GLN A 750 -36.13 1.58 9.40
N ALA A 751 -35.18 2.32 8.81
CA ALA A 751 -35.43 3.26 7.70
C ALA A 751 -35.98 2.57 6.42
N LEU A 752 -35.80 1.24 6.30
CA LEU A 752 -36.26 0.45 5.15
C LEU A 752 -37.62 -0.23 5.39
N VAL A 753 -38.30 0.01 6.53
CA VAL A 753 -39.63 -0.58 6.84
C VAL A 753 -40.77 0.42 6.75
N SER A 754 -40.55 1.66 7.15
CA SER A 754 -41.61 2.64 7.45
C SER A 754 -42.16 3.34 6.19
N GLY A 755 -42.40 2.59 5.12
CA GLY A 755 -42.82 3.08 3.80
C GLY A 755 -44.26 3.59 3.70
N ASP A 756 -44.90 3.96 4.81
CA ASP A 756 -46.26 4.51 4.85
C ASP A 756 -46.24 6.04 4.85
N SER A 757 -46.94 6.64 3.90
CA SER A 757 -47.08 8.10 3.77
C SER A 757 -48.37 8.59 4.44
N TYR A 758 -48.26 9.74 5.11
CA TYR A 758 -49.37 10.63 5.47
C TYR A 758 -50.54 10.06 6.31
N ARG A 759 -50.51 10.38 7.62
CA ARG A 759 -51.67 11.01 8.28
C ARG A 759 -51.26 11.78 9.54
N GLY A 760 -50.98 13.07 9.38
CA GLY A 760 -50.65 13.95 10.50
C GLY A 760 -51.87 14.31 11.34
N VAL A 761 -51.66 14.49 12.65
CA VAL A 761 -52.58 15.26 13.49
C VAL A 761 -52.20 16.73 13.37
N SER A 762 -53.03 17.45 12.62
CA SER A 762 -53.28 18.90 12.64
C SER A 762 -52.48 19.78 13.61
N GLY A 763 -51.88 20.86 13.11
CA GLY A 763 -51.74 22.09 13.90
C GLY A 763 -50.53 22.98 13.60
N THR A 764 -50.78 24.03 12.82
CA THR A 764 -50.30 25.41 13.07
C THR A 764 -49.07 25.60 13.97
N SER A 765 -47.94 25.98 13.36
CA SER A 765 -47.01 26.88 14.04
C SER A 765 -47.60 28.30 14.12
N CYS A 766 -47.29 29.01 15.20
CA CYS A 766 -47.36 30.47 15.30
C CYS A 766 -46.06 30.95 15.96
N SER A 767 -45.68 32.19 15.68
CA SER A 767 -44.26 32.61 15.66
C SER A 767 -43.84 33.57 16.77
N GLU A 768 -42.53 33.88 16.77
CA GLU A 768 -41.92 35.15 17.23
C GLU A 768 -41.82 35.46 18.75
N GLY A 769 -40.81 36.27 19.12
CA GLY A 769 -40.69 36.81 20.48
C GLY A 769 -39.29 37.25 20.96
N HIS A 770 -38.71 38.29 20.36
CA HIS A 770 -37.69 39.23 20.90
C HIS A 770 -36.84 38.92 22.18
N GLY A 771 -35.54 39.24 22.10
CA GLY A 771 -35.04 40.43 22.84
C GLY A 771 -33.86 40.33 23.84
N CYS A 772 -32.87 41.21 23.62
CA CYS A 772 -32.02 41.93 24.59
C CYS A 772 -31.11 41.21 25.63
N SER A 773 -29.80 41.48 25.48
CA SER A 773 -28.90 42.11 26.47
C SER A 773 -28.52 41.45 27.82
N ASP A 774 -27.21 41.34 28.03
CA ASP A 774 -26.40 41.49 29.25
C ASP A 774 -26.99 41.11 30.62
N LEU A 775 -26.41 40.09 31.26
CA LEU A 775 -25.96 40.22 32.66
C LEU A 775 -24.81 39.24 33.01
N ASN A 776 -24.03 39.61 34.03
CA ASN A 776 -22.77 38.97 34.41
C ASN A 776 -22.84 38.45 35.86
N THR A 777 -22.74 37.13 36.09
CA THR A 777 -22.48 36.44 37.38
C THR A 777 -22.23 34.95 37.10
N GLY A 778 -21.40 34.18 37.82
CA GLY A 778 -20.54 34.51 38.97
C GLY A 778 -20.62 33.42 40.06
N LEU A 779 -19.48 32.80 40.41
CA LEU A 779 -19.33 31.69 41.40
C LEU A 779 -20.00 30.34 40.98
N SER A 780 -19.60 29.15 41.45
CA SER A 780 -18.39 28.71 42.19
C SER A 780 -18.22 27.18 42.14
N SER A 781 -16.99 26.66 42.28
CA SER A 781 -16.71 25.25 42.63
C SER A 781 -16.74 25.06 44.16
N PRO A 782 -16.98 23.85 44.72
CA PRO A 782 -15.89 22.86 44.84
C PRO A 782 -16.31 21.39 44.63
N GLY A 783 -15.36 20.52 44.28
CA GLY A 783 -15.58 19.08 44.08
C GLY A 783 -15.14 18.17 45.24
N SER A 784 -15.08 16.86 44.97
CA SER A 784 -14.55 15.83 45.90
C SER A 784 -13.83 14.70 45.14
N ARG A 785 -12.66 14.27 45.63
CA ARG A 785 -11.95 13.08 45.13
C ARG A 785 -12.42 11.81 45.85
N SER A 786 -12.44 10.69 45.13
CA SER A 786 -12.22 9.35 45.72
C SER A 786 -11.51 8.46 44.70
N SER A 787 -10.30 8.01 45.03
CA SER A 787 -9.44 7.19 44.18
C SER A 787 -9.31 5.78 44.74
N PHE A 788 -9.37 4.76 43.88
CA PHE A 788 -8.67 3.49 44.08
C PHE A 788 -8.25 2.90 42.72
N GLU A 789 -7.13 2.20 42.71
CA GLU A 789 -6.38 1.84 41.50
C GLU A 789 -6.55 0.36 41.11
N HIS A 790 -6.36 0.05 39.83
CA HIS A 790 -5.57 -1.13 39.43
C HIS A 790 -4.92 -0.92 38.05
N GLU A 791 -3.83 -1.65 37.81
CA GLU A 791 -2.79 -1.32 36.82
C GLU A 791 -3.23 -1.31 35.34
N THR A 792 -2.66 -0.37 34.59
CA THR A 792 -2.52 -0.46 33.13
C THR A 792 -1.11 -0.92 32.74
N THR A 793 -1.03 -1.96 31.91
CA THR A 793 0.22 -2.42 31.32
C THR A 793 0.74 -1.37 30.33
N ARG A 794 1.80 -0.64 30.70
CA ARG A 794 2.36 0.43 29.84
C ARG A 794 3.08 -0.15 28.63
N LEU A 795 2.70 0.31 27.44
CA LEU A 795 3.68 0.44 26.35
C LEU A 795 4.65 1.59 26.69
N HIS A 796 5.91 1.47 26.27
CA HIS A 796 6.92 2.51 26.50
C HIS A 796 6.70 3.72 25.58
N HIS A 797 6.24 4.84 26.15
CA HIS A 797 6.50 6.16 25.59
C HIS A 797 7.95 6.59 25.87
N ALA A 798 8.49 7.46 25.01
CA ALA A 798 9.80 8.09 25.19
C ALA A 798 9.82 9.09 26.37
N PRO A 799 10.97 9.37 27.00
CA PRO A 799 11.05 10.21 28.19
C PRO A 799 11.03 11.72 27.85
N SER A 800 9.85 12.33 27.88
CA SER A 800 9.63 13.76 27.65
C SER A 800 10.06 14.63 28.85
N THR A 801 11.38 14.74 29.11
CA THR A 801 11.93 15.59 30.18
C THR A 801 13.11 16.45 29.74
N LEU A 802 12.82 17.58 29.04
CA LEU A 802 13.41 18.90 29.31
C LEU A 802 12.79 19.99 28.40
N LEU A 803 12.40 21.12 29.02
CA LEU A 803 12.03 22.41 28.42
C LEU A 803 10.75 22.49 27.54
N GLY A 804 9.70 23.13 28.09
CA GLY A 804 8.69 23.89 27.32
C GLY A 804 7.36 23.18 27.04
N GLU A 805 6.27 23.72 27.58
CA GLU A 805 4.90 23.26 27.27
C GLU A 805 4.39 23.86 25.95
N SER A 806 4.26 23.05 24.89
CA SER A 806 3.37 23.35 23.76
C SER A 806 2.93 22.09 23.01
N THR A 807 1.67 21.68 23.21
CA THR A 807 0.81 20.93 22.27
C THR A 807 1.50 19.88 21.36
N GLY A 808 1.65 18.64 21.84
CA GLY A 808 2.28 17.53 21.12
C GLY A 808 1.51 16.90 19.95
N ASP A 809 0.57 17.62 19.31
CA ASP A 809 -0.27 17.14 18.19
C ASP A 809 -0.29 18.12 16.98
N ALA A 810 0.34 19.29 17.09
CA ALA A 810 0.27 20.36 16.08
C ALA A 810 1.54 20.46 15.22
N ASP A 811 1.38 20.68 13.90
CA ASP A 811 2.49 21.01 13.00
C ASP A 811 3.11 22.36 13.37
N PHE A 812 4.40 22.54 13.10
CA PHE A 812 5.11 23.77 13.47
C PHE A 812 4.45 25.03 12.87
N PRO A 813 4.43 26.17 13.59
CA PRO A 813 4.10 27.45 12.97
C PRO A 813 5.15 27.81 11.91
N PRO A 814 4.82 28.68 10.93
CA PRO A 814 5.83 29.20 10.01
C PRO A 814 6.87 30.00 10.79
N ILE A 815 8.15 29.72 10.59
CA ILE A 815 9.26 30.56 11.08
C ILE A 815 9.08 31.99 10.53
N GLN A 816 8.93 32.98 11.41
CA GLN A 816 8.86 34.41 11.08
C GLN A 816 10.07 35.19 11.63
N SER A 817 10.73 34.67 12.67
CA SER A 817 11.89 35.27 13.33
C SER A 817 13.10 34.33 13.41
N PHE A 818 14.27 34.90 13.63
CA PHE A 818 15.49 34.14 13.96
C PHE A 818 15.35 33.37 15.29
N GLY A 819 14.50 33.83 16.20
CA GLY A 819 14.18 33.11 17.44
C GLY A 819 13.46 31.80 17.15
N ASP A 820 12.45 31.82 16.27
CA ASP A 820 11.69 30.64 15.88
C ASP A 820 12.59 29.66 15.12
N ALA A 821 13.44 30.17 14.22
CA ALA A 821 14.43 29.36 13.50
C ALA A 821 15.38 28.63 14.46
N LYS A 822 15.88 29.33 15.48
CA LYS A 822 16.73 28.74 16.52
C LYS A 822 16.00 27.71 17.37
N LEU A 823 14.73 27.95 17.72
CA LEU A 823 13.91 27.03 18.50
C LEU A 823 13.59 25.74 17.72
N VAL A 824 13.11 25.88 16.48
CA VAL A 824 12.82 24.75 15.57
C VAL A 824 14.08 23.91 15.33
N CYS A 825 15.23 24.56 15.13
CA CYS A 825 16.51 23.88 15.00
C CYS A 825 16.82 23.04 16.24
N LEU A 826 16.90 23.65 17.43
CA LEU A 826 17.20 22.95 18.68
C LEU A 826 16.26 21.76 18.97
N VAL A 827 14.96 21.92 18.68
CA VAL A 827 13.95 20.87 18.89
C VAL A 827 14.14 19.71 17.92
N GLU A 828 14.31 19.96 16.62
CA GLU A 828 14.47 18.88 15.64
C GLU A 828 15.87 18.23 15.69
N THR A 829 16.93 18.99 16.00
CA THR A 829 18.25 18.45 16.36
C THR A 829 18.12 17.42 17.50
N SER A 830 17.44 17.79 18.58
CA SER A 830 17.28 16.88 19.74
C SER A 830 16.55 15.59 19.37
N LYS A 831 15.43 15.68 18.64
CA LYS A 831 14.65 14.51 18.19
C LYS A 831 15.42 13.62 17.21
N LEU A 832 16.22 14.22 16.32
CA LEU A 832 17.06 13.48 15.37
C LEU A 832 18.14 12.67 16.10
N TRP A 833 18.90 13.32 16.99
CA TRP A 833 20.05 12.70 17.63
C TRP A 833 19.70 11.68 18.71
N GLU A 834 18.53 11.76 19.34
CA GLU A 834 17.99 10.71 20.22
C GLU A 834 17.91 9.35 19.48
N ILE A 835 17.54 9.36 18.19
CA ILE A 835 17.47 8.17 17.34
C ILE A 835 18.84 7.88 16.69
N ALA A 836 19.51 8.89 16.14
CA ALA A 836 20.72 8.72 15.34
C ALA A 836 21.93 8.27 16.16
N ALA A 837 22.16 8.84 17.36
CA ALA A 837 23.37 8.61 18.14
C ALA A 837 23.64 7.12 18.48
N PRO A 838 22.70 6.35 19.07
CA PRO A 838 22.97 4.94 19.41
C PRO A 838 23.12 4.04 18.18
N ILE A 839 22.48 4.39 17.05
CA ILE A 839 22.59 3.65 15.79
C ILE A 839 23.96 3.92 15.15
N ALA A 840 24.31 5.20 14.97
CA ALA A 840 25.59 5.62 14.39
C ALA A 840 26.77 5.08 15.18
N PHE A 841 26.76 5.22 16.52
CA PHE A 841 27.85 4.76 17.38
C PHE A 841 28.08 3.24 17.27
N ASN A 842 27.01 2.43 17.23
CA ASN A 842 27.15 0.99 16.97
C ASN A 842 27.81 0.71 15.60
N ILE A 843 27.37 1.39 14.54
CA ILE A 843 27.91 1.19 13.18
C ILE A 843 29.39 1.59 13.13
N LEU A 844 29.75 2.73 13.70
CA LEU A 844 31.14 3.21 13.84
C LEU A 844 32.02 2.20 14.59
N CYS A 845 31.55 1.63 15.70
CA CYS A 845 32.30 0.61 16.42
C CYS A 845 32.51 -0.68 15.61
N ASN A 846 31.52 -1.12 14.83
CA ASN A 846 31.67 -2.28 13.95
C ASN A 846 32.64 -1.98 12.79
N TYR A 847 32.60 -0.78 12.20
CA TYR A 847 33.54 -0.34 11.16
C TYR A 847 34.98 -0.23 11.69
N GLY A 848 35.14 0.20 12.95
CA GLY A 848 36.43 0.27 13.63
C GLY A 848 37.20 -1.05 13.63
N VAL A 849 36.51 -2.20 13.65
CA VAL A 849 37.17 -3.52 13.53
C VAL A 849 37.86 -3.70 12.18
N ASN A 850 37.24 -3.24 11.09
CA ASN A 850 37.89 -3.21 9.77
C ASN A 850 39.04 -2.19 9.76
N SER A 851 38.78 -0.98 10.26
CA SER A 851 39.73 0.13 10.22
C SER A 851 41.03 -0.16 10.99
N PHE A 852 40.91 -0.60 12.24
CA PHE A 852 42.09 -0.93 13.06
C PHE A 852 42.85 -2.16 12.54
N THR A 853 42.18 -3.11 11.87
CA THR A 853 42.88 -4.19 11.16
C THR A 853 43.77 -3.63 10.05
N SER A 854 43.30 -2.70 9.22
CA SER A 854 44.15 -2.04 8.21
C SER A 854 45.28 -1.22 8.83
N ILE A 855 45.01 -0.46 9.89
CA ILE A 855 46.01 0.33 10.64
C ILE A 855 47.18 -0.56 11.10
N PHE A 856 46.89 -1.63 11.84
CA PHE A 856 47.94 -2.50 12.38
C PHE A 856 48.68 -3.31 11.30
N VAL A 857 48.08 -3.51 10.12
CA VAL A 857 48.73 -4.18 8.98
C VAL A 857 49.65 -3.24 8.21
N GLY A 858 49.35 -1.95 8.09
CA GLY A 858 50.25 -1.01 7.40
C GLY A 858 51.57 -0.76 8.14
N HIS A 859 51.59 -0.95 9.46
CA HIS A 859 52.82 -1.05 10.27
C HIS A 859 53.57 -2.40 10.13
N ILE A 860 53.17 -3.27 9.20
CA ILE A 860 53.92 -4.46 8.76
C ILE A 860 54.66 -4.15 7.45
N GLY A 861 53.98 -3.48 6.50
CA GLY A 861 54.52 -3.07 5.20
C GLY A 861 53.44 -2.56 4.25
N ASP A 862 53.82 -1.74 3.27
CA ASP A 862 52.88 -1.16 2.29
C ASP A 862 52.30 -2.23 1.34
N LEU A 863 53.05 -3.31 1.06
CA LEU A 863 52.59 -4.45 0.28
C LEU A 863 51.49 -5.23 1.03
N GLU A 864 51.72 -5.52 2.32
CA GLU A 864 50.74 -6.12 3.21
C GLU A 864 49.49 -5.22 3.37
N LEU A 865 49.67 -3.90 3.48
CA LEU A 865 48.57 -2.93 3.53
C LEU A 865 47.70 -3.01 2.29
N SER A 866 48.28 -2.93 1.10
CA SER A 866 47.56 -2.98 -0.19
C SER A 866 46.89 -4.34 -0.41
N ALA A 867 47.53 -5.43 0.00
CA ALA A 867 46.96 -6.77 -0.07
C ALA A 867 45.73 -6.93 0.85
N VAL A 868 45.81 -6.50 2.11
CA VAL A 868 44.69 -6.54 3.08
C VAL A 868 43.61 -5.52 2.72
N ALA A 869 43.98 -4.36 2.18
CA ALA A 869 43.04 -3.37 1.65
C ALA A 869 42.14 -3.99 0.58
N ILE A 870 42.71 -4.74 -0.38
CA ILE A 870 41.93 -5.46 -1.39
C ILE A 870 41.12 -6.59 -0.76
N ALA A 871 41.70 -7.38 0.14
CA ALA A 871 41.01 -8.51 0.77
C ALA A 871 39.76 -8.06 1.55
N LEU A 872 39.87 -6.98 2.33
CA LEU A 872 38.78 -6.41 3.09
C LEU A 872 37.82 -5.59 2.22
N SER A 873 38.33 -4.64 1.44
CA SER A 873 37.51 -3.63 0.73
C SER A 873 36.91 -4.12 -0.59
N VAL A 874 37.44 -5.22 -1.16
CA VAL A 874 36.90 -5.89 -2.35
C VAL A 874 36.22 -7.21 -1.95
N VAL A 875 36.98 -8.22 -1.49
CA VAL A 875 36.41 -9.57 -1.31
C VAL A 875 35.48 -9.67 -0.10
N SER A 876 35.93 -9.22 1.08
CA SER A 876 35.06 -9.22 2.26
C SER A 876 33.91 -8.22 2.12
N ASN A 877 34.13 -7.08 1.45
CA ASN A 877 33.10 -6.05 1.25
C ASN A 877 32.00 -6.49 0.26
N PHE A 878 32.34 -7.29 -0.75
CA PHE A 878 31.34 -7.93 -1.63
C PHE A 878 30.34 -8.73 -0.79
N SER A 879 30.87 -9.59 0.07
CA SER A 879 30.13 -10.47 0.96
C SER A 879 29.44 -9.70 2.08
N PHE A 880 30.05 -8.65 2.61
CA PHE A 880 29.44 -7.71 3.57
C PHE A 880 28.22 -7.05 2.95
N GLY A 881 28.35 -6.41 1.78
CA GLY A 881 27.23 -5.74 1.11
C GLY A 881 26.14 -6.74 0.69
N PHE A 882 26.55 -7.91 0.17
CA PHE A 882 25.60 -8.96 -0.16
C PHE A 882 24.89 -9.48 1.09
N LEU A 883 25.56 -9.74 2.23
CA LEU A 883 24.99 -10.33 3.44
C LEU A 883 24.30 -9.30 4.38
N LEU A 884 24.70 -8.02 4.39
CA LEU A 884 24.02 -6.92 5.09
C LEU A 884 22.79 -6.49 4.32
N GLY A 885 22.89 -6.41 3.00
CA GLY A 885 21.71 -6.41 2.17
C GLY A 885 20.91 -7.69 2.41
N MET A 886 21.56 -8.85 2.48
CA MET A 886 20.88 -10.07 2.93
C MET A 886 20.46 -9.97 4.39
N ALA A 887 20.56 -8.86 5.12
CA ALA A 887 19.91 -8.68 6.42
C ALA A 887 18.58 -7.90 6.32
N SER A 888 18.35 -7.11 5.26
CA SER A 888 17.44 -5.97 5.32
C SER A 888 15.93 -6.29 5.34
N ALA A 889 15.31 -7.11 4.47
CA ALA A 889 13.83 -7.25 4.48
C ALA A 889 13.25 -8.07 5.67
N LEU A 890 14.01 -8.25 6.75
CA LEU A 890 13.49 -8.65 8.06
C LEU A 890 13.32 -7.45 9.00
N GLU A 891 13.96 -6.32 8.72
CA GLU A 891 13.51 -5.00 9.17
C GLU A 891 12.07 -4.76 8.72
N THR A 892 11.76 -5.06 7.45
CA THR A 892 10.39 -5.04 6.93
C THR A 892 9.46 -6.03 7.66
N LEU A 893 9.86 -7.30 7.81
CA LEU A 893 8.94 -8.34 8.30
C LEU A 893 8.89 -8.53 9.82
N CYS A 894 9.96 -8.21 10.55
CA CYS A 894 9.89 -8.02 12.00
C CYS A 894 9.31 -6.65 12.35
N GLY A 895 9.53 -5.59 11.56
CA GLY A 895 8.81 -4.33 11.72
C GLY A 895 7.30 -4.50 11.52
N GLN A 896 6.88 -5.19 10.46
CA GLN A 896 5.46 -5.53 10.23
C GLN A 896 4.91 -6.45 11.32
N ALA A 897 5.63 -7.49 11.74
CA ALA A 897 5.16 -8.37 12.80
C ALA A 897 5.11 -7.66 14.17
N TYR A 898 6.09 -6.81 14.49
CA TYR A 898 6.13 -6.02 15.73
C TYR A 898 5.02 -4.98 15.77
N GLY A 899 4.87 -4.18 14.71
CA GLY A 899 3.79 -3.19 14.56
C GLY A 899 2.39 -3.81 14.44
N ALA A 900 2.30 -5.10 14.09
CA ALA A 900 1.07 -5.87 14.20
C ALA A 900 0.84 -6.41 15.63
N GLY A 901 1.88 -6.73 16.39
CA GLY A 901 1.81 -7.44 17.68
C GLY A 901 2.15 -8.94 17.62
N GLN A 902 2.59 -9.47 16.47
CA GLN A 902 3.03 -10.86 16.26
C GLN A 902 4.44 -11.11 16.84
N MET A 903 4.63 -10.80 18.12
CA MET A 903 5.92 -10.80 18.81
C MET A 903 6.70 -12.11 18.68
N ASP A 904 6.03 -13.26 18.78
CA ASP A 904 6.66 -14.58 18.64
C ASP A 904 7.16 -14.88 17.21
N MET A 905 6.55 -14.27 16.19
CA MET A 905 6.94 -14.51 14.79
C MET A 905 8.25 -13.83 14.42
N LEU A 906 8.67 -12.81 15.17
CA LEU A 906 10.01 -12.21 15.03
C LEU A 906 11.05 -13.32 15.14
N GLY A 907 11.08 -14.03 16.28
CA GLY A 907 11.95 -15.16 16.56
C GLY A 907 11.84 -16.36 15.60
N VAL A 908 10.88 -16.38 14.67
CA VAL A 908 10.73 -17.44 13.66
C VAL A 908 11.31 -17.03 12.31
N TYR A 909 10.96 -15.85 11.80
CA TYR A 909 11.54 -15.30 10.56
C TYR A 909 13.07 -15.23 10.64
N MET A 910 13.54 -14.97 11.84
CA MET A 910 14.89 -14.73 12.25
C MET A 910 15.74 -16.01 12.25
N GLN A 911 15.16 -17.16 12.62
CA GLN A 911 15.80 -18.47 12.38
C GLN A 911 15.85 -18.80 10.89
N ARG A 912 14.81 -18.39 10.15
CA ARG A 912 14.70 -18.66 8.71
C ARG A 912 15.78 -17.95 7.91
N SER A 913 16.13 -16.72 8.28
CA SER A 913 17.25 -16.05 7.62
C SER A 913 18.62 -16.52 8.11
N TRP A 914 18.75 -17.04 9.33
CA TRP A 914 19.98 -17.72 9.76
C TRP A 914 20.31 -18.85 8.78
N LEU A 915 19.32 -19.71 8.52
CA LEU A 915 19.43 -20.83 7.59
C LEU A 915 19.76 -20.37 6.15
N ILE A 916 19.19 -19.24 5.72
CA ILE A 916 19.40 -18.70 4.38
C ILE A 916 20.77 -18.05 4.21
N LEU A 917 21.25 -17.24 5.16
CA LEU A 917 22.54 -16.54 5.02
C LEU A 917 23.72 -17.48 5.28
N LEU A 918 23.57 -18.48 6.15
CA LEU A 918 24.55 -19.56 6.26
C LEU A 918 24.61 -20.36 4.94
N GLY A 919 23.46 -20.63 4.31
CA GLY A 919 23.39 -21.21 2.97
C GLY A 919 24.08 -20.34 1.90
N THR A 920 23.82 -19.03 1.88
CA THR A 920 24.48 -18.08 0.99
C THR A 920 25.99 -18.03 1.23
N SER A 921 26.44 -18.06 2.49
CA SER A 921 27.87 -18.02 2.81
C SER A 921 28.59 -19.25 2.24
N VAL A 922 27.95 -20.42 2.25
CA VAL A 922 28.45 -21.61 1.53
C VAL A 922 28.48 -21.40 0.02
N CYS A 923 27.52 -20.67 -0.57
CA CYS A 923 27.56 -20.29 -1.99
C CYS A 923 28.60 -19.21 -2.32
N LEU A 924 29.01 -18.38 -1.35
CA LEU A 924 30.04 -17.34 -1.51
C LEU A 924 31.47 -17.86 -1.24
N LEU A 925 31.66 -19.00 -0.56
CA LEU A 925 32.97 -19.63 -0.33
C LEU A 925 33.91 -19.66 -1.55
N PRO A 926 33.47 -19.94 -2.80
CA PRO A 926 34.35 -19.92 -3.97
C PRO A 926 35.04 -18.58 -4.21
N LEU A 927 34.42 -17.45 -3.83
CA LEU A 927 35.01 -16.12 -3.95
C LEU A 927 36.25 -15.96 -3.05
N TYR A 928 36.22 -16.57 -1.86
CA TYR A 928 37.33 -16.55 -0.90
C TYR A 928 38.39 -17.58 -1.27
N ILE A 929 37.97 -18.82 -1.57
CA ILE A 929 38.87 -19.94 -1.88
C ILE A 929 39.67 -19.69 -3.17
N TYR A 930 39.08 -19.00 -4.14
CA TYR A 930 39.74 -18.65 -5.41
C TYR A 930 40.11 -17.16 -5.49
N ALA A 931 40.27 -16.47 -4.36
CA ALA A 931 40.58 -15.04 -4.32
C ALA A 931 41.84 -14.67 -5.13
N THR A 932 42.98 -15.35 -4.94
CA THR A 932 44.21 -15.09 -5.71
C THR A 932 44.02 -15.18 -7.24
N PRO A 933 43.57 -16.30 -7.83
CA PRO A 933 43.36 -16.37 -9.28
C PRO A 933 42.23 -15.46 -9.78
N LEU A 934 41.25 -15.09 -8.95
CA LEU A 934 40.24 -14.08 -9.32
C LEU A 934 40.82 -12.66 -9.34
N LEU A 935 41.70 -12.30 -8.41
CA LEU A 935 42.37 -10.99 -8.38
C LEU A 935 43.37 -10.84 -9.54
N ILE A 936 44.12 -11.90 -9.86
CA ILE A 936 44.98 -11.93 -11.06
C ILE A 936 44.14 -11.81 -12.34
N LEU A 937 42.97 -12.46 -12.41
CA LEU A 937 42.04 -12.32 -13.54
C LEU A 937 41.43 -10.90 -13.62
N LEU A 938 41.31 -10.20 -12.49
CA LEU A 938 40.95 -8.79 -12.38
C LEU A 938 42.16 -7.84 -12.49
N GLY A 939 43.27 -8.32 -13.05
CA GLY A 939 44.44 -7.52 -13.42
C GLY A 939 45.26 -6.96 -12.25
N GLN A 940 45.03 -7.43 -11.02
CA GLN A 940 45.88 -7.06 -9.89
C GLN A 940 47.25 -7.73 -10.00
N GLU A 941 48.29 -7.05 -9.50
CA GLU A 941 49.66 -7.57 -9.50
C GLU A 941 49.78 -8.91 -8.74
N PRO A 942 50.53 -9.90 -9.25
CA PRO A 942 50.54 -11.26 -8.68
C PRO A 942 50.93 -11.34 -7.19
N GLU A 943 51.90 -10.53 -6.74
CA GLU A 943 52.38 -10.56 -5.36
C GLU A 943 51.32 -10.03 -4.39
N ILE A 944 50.68 -8.90 -4.74
CA ILE A 944 49.53 -8.35 -4.02
C ILE A 944 48.39 -9.37 -3.99
N ALA A 945 48.09 -10.02 -5.12
CA ALA A 945 47.00 -10.99 -5.26
C ALA A 945 47.22 -12.31 -4.49
N GLU A 946 48.47 -12.78 -4.36
CA GLU A 946 48.79 -13.96 -3.55
C GLU A 946 48.60 -13.66 -2.06
N ILE A 947 49.16 -12.55 -1.55
CA ILE A 947 49.04 -12.14 -0.14
C ILE A 947 47.56 -11.84 0.19
N SER A 948 46.88 -11.10 -0.68
CA SER A 948 45.47 -10.73 -0.53
C SER A 948 44.56 -11.95 -0.50
N GLY A 949 44.76 -12.91 -1.41
CA GLY A 949 43.98 -14.15 -1.41
C GLY A 949 44.30 -15.06 -0.23
N LYS A 950 45.56 -15.15 0.21
CA LYS A 950 45.93 -15.87 1.43
C LYS A 950 45.22 -15.30 2.66
N PHE A 951 45.29 -13.99 2.88
CA PHE A 951 44.56 -13.32 3.97
C PHE A 951 43.03 -13.54 3.84
N THR A 952 42.50 -13.43 2.63
CA THR A 952 41.08 -13.69 2.33
C THR A 952 40.68 -15.11 2.75
N THR A 953 41.46 -16.15 2.43
CA THR A 953 41.14 -17.52 2.85
C THR A 953 41.18 -17.73 4.37
N GLN A 954 41.93 -16.91 5.11
CA GLN A 954 41.96 -16.97 6.56
C GLN A 954 40.67 -16.39 7.16
N ILE A 955 40.22 -15.21 6.71
CA ILE A 955 39.00 -14.53 7.22
C ILE A 955 37.65 -15.12 6.73
N ILE A 956 37.65 -16.37 6.26
CA ILE A 956 36.41 -17.10 5.94
C ILE A 956 35.45 -17.21 7.15
N PRO A 957 35.90 -17.46 8.40
CA PRO A 957 35.02 -17.52 9.56
C PRO A 957 34.24 -16.22 9.78
N GLN A 958 34.83 -15.05 9.53
CA GLN A 958 34.14 -13.75 9.62
C GLN A 958 32.90 -13.70 8.71
N MET A 959 32.94 -14.24 7.49
CA MET A 959 31.76 -14.26 6.61
C MET A 959 30.60 -15.03 7.26
N PHE A 960 30.89 -16.16 7.91
CA PHE A 960 29.88 -16.91 8.64
C PHE A 960 29.43 -16.19 9.92
N ALA A 961 30.32 -15.44 10.58
CA ALA A 961 29.93 -14.54 11.67
C ALA A 961 29.00 -13.42 11.18
N LEU A 962 29.16 -12.89 9.95
CA LEU A 962 28.24 -11.92 9.35
C LEU A 962 26.88 -12.52 8.98
N ALA A 963 26.85 -13.78 8.54
CA ALA A 963 25.63 -14.57 8.38
C ALA A 963 24.97 -14.95 9.71
N ILE A 964 25.63 -14.68 10.85
CA ILE A 964 25.02 -14.49 12.16
C ILE A 964 24.77 -12.98 12.40
N ASN A 965 25.74 -12.21 12.89
CA ASN A 965 25.74 -10.78 13.28
C ASN A 965 24.64 -9.87 12.70
N PHE A 966 24.80 -9.26 11.50
CA PHE A 966 23.92 -8.14 11.09
C PHE A 966 22.44 -8.50 11.14
N PRO A 967 22.04 -9.69 10.68
CA PRO A 967 20.65 -10.02 10.74
C PRO A 967 20.09 -10.05 12.20
N THR A 968 20.89 -10.25 13.27
CA THR A 968 20.46 -10.10 14.69
C THR A 968 20.22 -8.63 15.04
N GLN A 969 21.01 -7.74 14.47
CA GLN A 969 20.83 -6.30 14.60
C GLN A 969 19.44 -5.88 14.11
N LYS A 970 18.91 -6.49 13.04
CA LYS A 970 17.55 -6.20 12.54
C LYS A 970 16.43 -6.65 13.50
N PHE A 971 16.61 -7.70 14.29
CA PHE A 971 15.66 -8.06 15.37
C PHE A 971 15.69 -7.09 16.54
N LEU A 972 16.89 -6.69 16.97
CA LEU A 972 17.05 -5.75 18.09
C LEU A 972 16.58 -4.34 17.69
N GLN A 973 16.85 -3.92 16.44
CA GLN A 973 16.33 -2.69 15.83
C GLN A 973 14.81 -2.71 15.73
N SER A 974 14.18 -3.81 15.29
CA SER A 974 12.71 -3.88 15.18
C SER A 974 11.95 -3.84 16.52
N GLN A 975 12.64 -3.93 17.65
CA GLN A 975 12.09 -3.75 19.01
C GLN A 975 12.64 -2.50 19.70
N SER A 976 13.32 -1.61 18.97
CA SER A 976 14.02 -0.42 19.50
C SER A 976 15.10 -0.71 20.56
N LYS A 977 15.54 -1.97 20.70
CA LYS A 977 16.58 -2.42 21.66
C LYS A 977 17.98 -2.14 21.11
N VAL A 978 18.23 -0.90 20.69
CA VAL A 978 19.46 -0.50 19.99
C VAL A 978 20.65 -0.27 20.91
N GLY A 979 20.42 0.23 22.14
CA GLY A 979 21.48 0.59 23.08
C GLY A 979 22.40 -0.57 23.51
N ILE A 980 21.91 -1.83 23.51
CA ILE A 980 22.77 -2.99 23.81
C ILE A 980 23.77 -3.27 22.68
N MET A 981 23.42 -2.97 21.42
CA MET A 981 24.34 -3.16 20.29
C MET A 981 25.50 -2.17 20.39
N ALA A 982 25.21 -0.91 20.74
CA ALA A 982 26.21 0.13 20.98
C ALA A 982 27.25 -0.30 22.03
N TRP A 983 26.81 -0.81 23.18
CA TRP A 983 27.73 -1.35 24.21
C TRP A 983 28.55 -2.54 23.71
N ILE A 984 27.93 -3.49 23.00
CA ILE A 984 28.61 -4.67 22.47
C ILE A 984 29.65 -4.29 21.41
N GLY A 985 29.33 -3.33 20.53
CA GLY A 985 30.25 -2.78 19.55
C GLY A 985 31.45 -2.10 20.21
N PHE A 986 31.22 -1.27 21.22
CA PHE A 986 32.29 -0.60 21.97
C PHE A 986 33.26 -1.60 22.61
N PHE A 987 32.75 -2.54 23.41
CA PHE A 987 33.60 -3.55 24.06
C PHE A 987 34.34 -4.44 23.04
N ALA A 988 33.70 -4.78 21.91
CA ALA A 988 34.34 -5.54 20.85
C ALA A 988 35.46 -4.76 20.15
N LEU A 989 35.30 -3.46 19.89
CA LEU A 989 36.34 -2.63 19.30
C LEU A 989 37.54 -2.49 20.26
N THR A 990 37.30 -2.20 21.54
CA THR A 990 38.38 -2.12 22.54
C THR A 990 39.15 -3.44 22.67
N LEU A 991 38.43 -4.57 22.69
CA LEU A 991 39.04 -5.90 22.73
C LEU A 991 39.80 -6.23 21.43
N HIS A 992 39.27 -5.84 20.28
CA HIS A 992 39.90 -6.07 18.98
C HIS A 992 41.25 -5.35 18.86
N ILE A 993 41.33 -4.08 19.25
CA ILE A 993 42.58 -3.30 19.25
C ILE A 993 43.63 -3.95 20.17
N PHE A 994 43.21 -4.43 21.35
CA PHE A 994 44.08 -5.16 22.26
C PHE A 994 44.59 -6.50 21.67
N ILE A 995 43.72 -7.26 20.99
CA ILE A 995 44.10 -8.53 20.34
C ILE A 995 45.02 -8.29 19.13
N LEU A 996 44.80 -7.25 18.33
CA LEU A 996 45.72 -6.86 17.24
C LEU A 996 47.12 -6.58 17.79
N TYR A 997 47.23 -5.72 18.80
CA TYR A 997 48.51 -5.43 19.46
C TYR A 997 49.17 -6.70 20.03
N LEU A 998 48.41 -7.58 20.67
CA LEU A 998 48.91 -8.84 21.20
C LEU A 998 49.44 -9.76 20.08
N PHE A 999 48.67 -9.97 19.01
CA PHE A 999 49.03 -10.93 17.96
C PHE A 999 50.11 -10.40 17.01
N ILE A 1000 50.12 -9.11 16.70
CA ILE A 1000 51.04 -8.49 15.74
C ILE A 1000 52.30 -7.96 16.46
N ASN A 1001 52.15 -7.13 17.48
CA ASN A 1001 53.29 -6.46 18.12
C ASN A 1001 53.99 -7.35 19.16
N VAL A 1002 53.25 -8.17 19.92
CA VAL A 1002 53.83 -9.03 20.98
C VAL A 1002 54.16 -10.44 20.46
N PHE A 1003 53.21 -11.16 19.85
CA PHE A 1003 53.41 -12.54 19.38
C PHE A 1003 54.04 -12.65 17.98
N LYS A 1004 54.17 -11.53 17.25
CA LYS A 1004 54.77 -11.46 15.90
C LYS A 1004 54.13 -12.41 14.86
N TRP A 1005 52.82 -12.64 14.93
CA TRP A 1005 52.10 -13.49 13.96
C TRP A 1005 51.80 -12.81 12.62
N GLY A 1006 52.09 -11.50 12.50
CA GLY A 1006 51.92 -10.71 11.28
C GLY A 1006 50.49 -10.76 10.73
N LEU A 1007 50.35 -10.90 9.41
CA LEU A 1007 49.05 -11.04 8.73
C LEU A 1007 48.16 -12.16 9.28
N ASN A 1008 48.74 -13.29 9.70
CA ASN A 1008 47.95 -14.38 10.30
C ASN A 1008 47.35 -13.94 11.65
N GLY A 1009 48.06 -13.08 12.39
CA GLY A 1009 47.58 -12.44 13.60
C GLY A 1009 46.45 -11.44 13.32
N ALA A 1010 46.60 -10.61 12.28
CA ALA A 1010 45.54 -9.69 11.86
C ALA A 1010 44.24 -10.44 11.48
N ALA A 1011 44.33 -11.50 10.66
CA ALA A 1011 43.18 -12.32 10.29
C ALA A 1011 42.53 -13.01 11.50
N ALA A 1012 43.33 -13.60 12.40
CA ALA A 1012 42.82 -14.24 13.61
C ALA A 1012 42.14 -13.24 14.57
N ALA A 1013 42.69 -12.03 14.73
CA ALA A 1013 42.08 -10.96 15.52
C ALA A 1013 40.73 -10.52 14.94
N PHE A 1014 40.64 -10.46 13.61
CA PHE A 1014 39.43 -10.11 12.87
C PHE A 1014 38.32 -11.16 13.04
N ASP A 1015 38.63 -12.45 12.82
CA ASP A 1015 37.68 -13.56 13.03
C ASP A 1015 37.19 -13.66 14.47
N VAL A 1016 38.10 -13.59 15.45
CA VAL A 1016 37.76 -13.65 16.89
C VAL A 1016 36.84 -12.49 17.28
N SER A 1017 37.04 -11.31 16.70
CA SER A 1017 36.23 -10.12 17.01
C SER A 1017 34.88 -10.15 16.31
N ALA A 1018 34.81 -10.58 15.04
CA ALA A 1018 33.57 -10.75 14.30
C ALA A 1018 32.67 -11.84 14.92
N TRP A 1019 33.24 -13.00 15.26
CA TRP A 1019 32.52 -14.00 16.05
C TRP A 1019 32.20 -13.46 17.44
N GLY A 1020 33.11 -12.75 18.10
CA GLY A 1020 32.87 -12.09 19.39
C GLY A 1020 31.62 -11.22 19.40
N ILE A 1021 31.46 -10.32 18.42
CA ILE A 1021 30.29 -9.45 18.24
C ILE A 1021 29.04 -10.28 17.98
N ALA A 1022 29.10 -11.20 17.01
CA ALA A 1022 28.00 -12.10 16.68
C ALA A 1022 27.55 -12.80 17.97
N ILE A 1023 28.40 -13.65 18.53
CA ILE A 1023 28.24 -14.36 19.81
C ILE A 1023 27.66 -13.44 20.89
N ALA A 1024 28.20 -12.23 21.09
CA ALA A 1024 27.76 -11.27 22.10
C ALA A 1024 26.32 -10.76 21.91
N GLN A 1025 25.98 -10.15 20.77
CA GLN A 1025 24.61 -9.67 20.49
C GLN A 1025 23.60 -10.80 20.63
N VAL A 1026 24.06 -11.97 20.23
CA VAL A 1026 23.32 -13.19 20.20
C VAL A 1026 22.94 -13.57 21.65
N ILE A 1027 23.77 -13.58 22.72
CA ILE A 1027 23.26 -14.05 24.06
C ILE A 1027 22.10 -13.25 24.59
N TYR A 1028 22.14 -11.95 24.35
CA TYR A 1028 21.12 -11.03 24.80
C TYR A 1028 19.74 -11.50 24.33
N VAL A 1029 19.64 -12.11 23.13
CA VAL A 1029 18.40 -12.58 22.54
C VAL A 1029 17.76 -13.83 23.19
N VAL A 1030 18.49 -14.64 24.00
CA VAL A 1030 17.88 -15.75 24.82
C VAL A 1030 17.85 -15.35 26.28
N GLY A 1031 18.98 -14.88 26.81
CA GLY A 1031 19.12 -14.66 28.24
C GLY A 1031 18.33 -13.45 28.75
N TRP A 1032 18.09 -12.45 27.91
CA TRP A 1032 17.61 -11.14 28.33
C TRP A 1032 16.43 -10.58 27.50
N CYS A 1033 16.34 -10.85 26.20
CA CYS A 1033 15.31 -10.32 25.30
C CYS A 1033 14.07 -11.24 25.23
N LYS A 1034 13.32 -11.32 26.34
CA LYS A 1034 12.19 -12.23 26.49
C LYS A 1034 11.05 -12.01 25.48
N ASP A 1035 10.87 -10.78 25.02
CA ASP A 1035 9.61 -10.33 24.40
C ASP A 1035 9.45 -10.73 22.93
N GLY A 1036 10.45 -11.35 22.30
CA GLY A 1036 10.39 -11.73 20.88
C GLY A 1036 11.13 -13.03 20.55
N TRP A 1037 11.45 -13.84 21.56
CA TRP A 1037 12.21 -15.07 21.39
C TRP A 1037 11.72 -16.20 22.31
N GLN A 1038 11.16 -17.25 21.71
CA GLN A 1038 10.56 -18.40 22.41
C GLN A 1038 11.35 -19.72 22.27
N GLY A 1039 12.56 -19.69 21.71
CA GLY A 1039 13.37 -20.89 21.47
C GLY A 1039 13.44 -21.35 20.00
N LEU A 1040 14.29 -22.34 19.74
CA LEU A 1040 14.46 -22.91 18.40
C LEU A 1040 13.14 -23.55 17.93
N SER A 1041 12.73 -23.22 16.71
CA SER A 1041 11.40 -23.54 16.17
C SER A 1041 11.52 -24.08 14.75
N TRP A 1042 10.94 -25.26 14.52
CA TRP A 1042 10.85 -25.87 13.19
C TRP A 1042 10.08 -25.01 12.17
N LEU A 1043 9.28 -24.04 12.64
CA LEU A 1043 8.60 -23.06 11.78
C LEU A 1043 9.60 -22.16 11.03
N ALA A 1044 10.86 -22.11 11.45
CA ALA A 1044 11.98 -21.54 10.68
C ALA A 1044 12.06 -22.12 9.27
N PHE A 1045 11.93 -23.44 9.12
CA PHE A 1045 12.12 -24.15 7.84
C PHE A 1045 10.93 -24.05 6.89
N LYS A 1046 9.73 -23.72 7.40
CA LYS A 1046 8.52 -23.53 6.59
C LYS A 1046 8.65 -22.28 5.71
N ASP A 1047 8.11 -22.29 4.50
CA ASP A 1047 8.07 -21.11 3.60
C ASP A 1047 9.45 -20.45 3.35
N ILE A 1048 10.55 -21.23 3.34
CA ILE A 1048 11.90 -20.74 3.01
C ILE A 1048 11.95 -20.10 1.61
N TRP A 1049 11.30 -20.66 0.59
CA TRP A 1049 11.49 -20.20 -0.80
C TRP A 1049 10.88 -18.81 -1.11
N PRO A 1050 9.63 -18.48 -0.72
CA PRO A 1050 9.12 -17.10 -0.82
C PRO A 1050 9.94 -16.12 0.01
N PHE A 1051 10.35 -16.56 1.20
CA PHE A 1051 11.17 -15.77 2.09
C PHE A 1051 12.57 -15.52 1.50
N LEU A 1052 13.19 -16.50 0.83
CA LEU A 1052 14.46 -16.39 0.09
C LEU A 1052 14.32 -15.51 -1.15
N LYS A 1053 13.16 -15.48 -1.83
CA LYS A 1053 12.91 -14.51 -2.90
C LYS A 1053 12.83 -13.07 -2.40
N LEU A 1054 12.24 -12.84 -1.21
CA LEU A 1054 12.31 -11.52 -0.54
C LEU A 1054 13.70 -11.28 0.08
N SER A 1055 14.39 -12.36 0.45
CA SER A 1055 15.86 -12.42 0.60
C SER A 1055 16.58 -12.44 -0.77
N PHE A 1056 15.92 -11.91 -1.78
CA PHE A 1056 16.43 -11.43 -3.04
C PHE A 1056 15.53 -10.24 -3.52
N ALA A 1057 14.86 -9.49 -2.58
CA ALA A 1057 14.16 -8.18 -2.74
C ALA A 1057 14.35 -6.95 -1.71
N SER A 1058 15.32 -6.86 -0.76
CA SER A 1058 15.98 -5.62 -0.22
C SER A 1058 17.57 -5.44 -0.17
N ALA A 1059 18.45 -6.32 -0.73
CA ALA A 1059 19.93 -6.23 -0.94
C ALA A 1059 20.50 -5.81 -2.31
N VAL A 1060 20.20 -6.48 -3.45
CA VAL A 1060 20.85 -6.17 -4.77
C VAL A 1060 20.75 -4.68 -5.16
N MET A 1061 19.79 -3.97 -4.56
CA MET A 1061 19.76 -2.51 -4.33
C MET A 1061 21.01 -1.99 -3.59
N LEU A 1062 21.14 -2.24 -2.28
CA LEU A 1062 22.30 -1.94 -1.42
C LEU A 1062 23.66 -2.42 -1.99
N CYS A 1063 23.71 -3.56 -2.71
CA CYS A 1063 24.91 -4.00 -3.42
C CYS A 1063 25.36 -3.01 -4.51
N LEU A 1064 24.44 -2.38 -5.23
CA LEU A 1064 24.78 -1.37 -6.23
C LEU A 1064 25.34 -0.10 -5.58
N GLU A 1065 25.03 0.15 -4.31
CA GLU A 1065 25.52 1.32 -3.57
C GLU A 1065 26.89 1.07 -2.93
N ILE A 1066 27.26 -0.20 -2.67
CA ILE A 1066 28.57 -0.57 -2.10
C ILE A 1066 29.59 -1.00 -3.17
N TRP A 1067 29.20 -1.73 -4.21
CA TRP A 1067 30.14 -2.34 -5.16
C TRP A 1067 30.85 -1.34 -6.09
N TYR A 1068 30.43 -0.08 -6.15
CA TYR A 1068 31.16 0.93 -6.94
C TYR A 1068 32.53 1.25 -6.31
N PHE A 1069 32.60 1.35 -4.98
CA PHE A 1069 33.88 1.52 -4.25
C PHE A 1069 34.85 0.38 -4.55
N MET A 1070 34.36 -0.86 -4.53
CA MET A 1070 35.17 -2.04 -4.91
C MET A 1070 35.74 -1.89 -6.33
N THR A 1071 34.92 -1.41 -7.27
CA THR A 1071 35.32 -1.25 -8.67
C THR A 1071 36.39 -0.17 -8.83
N ILE A 1072 36.32 0.93 -8.05
CA ILE A 1072 37.37 1.96 -8.02
C ILE A 1072 38.69 1.35 -7.54
N ILE A 1073 38.69 0.63 -6.41
CA ILE A 1073 39.92 0.03 -5.84
C ILE A 1073 40.57 -0.96 -6.82
N VAL A 1074 39.78 -1.82 -7.48
CA VAL A 1074 40.30 -2.76 -8.50
C VAL A 1074 40.88 -2.02 -9.71
N LEU A 1075 40.27 -0.91 -10.16
CA LEU A 1075 40.83 -0.09 -11.22
C LEU A 1075 42.16 0.57 -10.79
N THR A 1076 42.25 1.11 -9.58
CA THR A 1076 43.50 1.69 -9.06
C THR A 1076 44.67 0.70 -9.05
N GLY A 1077 44.41 -0.59 -8.84
CA GLY A 1077 45.41 -1.67 -8.95
C GLY A 1077 45.94 -1.98 -10.36
N HIS A 1078 45.59 -1.19 -11.38
CA HIS A 1078 46.17 -1.25 -12.73
C HIS A 1078 46.98 0.01 -13.11
N LEU A 1079 47.27 0.90 -12.15
CA LEU A 1079 48.14 2.07 -12.37
C LEU A 1079 49.62 1.67 -12.31
N GLU A 1080 50.51 2.55 -12.78
CA GLU A 1080 51.94 2.25 -13.01
C GLU A 1080 52.70 1.83 -11.74
N ASP A 1081 52.25 2.31 -10.57
CA ASP A 1081 52.64 1.79 -9.25
C ASP A 1081 51.35 1.33 -8.52
N PRO A 1082 50.99 0.04 -8.58
CA PRO A 1082 49.76 -0.46 -7.98
C PRO A 1082 49.85 -0.56 -6.45
N VAL A 1083 51.06 -0.72 -5.87
CA VAL A 1083 51.24 -0.80 -4.42
C VAL A 1083 50.98 0.56 -3.78
N ILE A 1084 51.65 1.61 -4.27
CA ILE A 1084 51.49 2.97 -3.72
C ILE A 1084 50.11 3.55 -4.09
N ALA A 1085 49.57 3.26 -5.28
CA ALA A 1085 48.25 3.74 -5.67
C ALA A 1085 47.12 3.09 -4.85
N VAL A 1086 47.14 1.77 -4.64
CA VAL A 1086 46.10 1.07 -3.84
C VAL A 1086 46.24 1.40 -2.35
N GLY A 1087 47.47 1.44 -1.82
CA GLY A 1087 47.71 1.73 -0.41
C GLY A 1087 47.26 3.14 -0.02
N SER A 1088 47.66 4.16 -0.78
CA SER A 1088 47.30 5.56 -0.51
C SER A 1088 45.80 5.81 -0.65
N LEU A 1089 45.16 5.26 -1.71
CA LEU A 1089 43.71 5.30 -1.86
C LEU A 1089 43.00 4.58 -0.71
N SER A 1090 43.50 3.43 -0.27
CA SER A 1090 42.91 2.67 0.84
C SER A 1090 42.97 3.44 2.15
N ILE A 1091 44.06 4.14 2.46
CA ILE A 1091 44.16 5.00 3.66
C ILE A 1091 43.09 6.10 3.60
N CYS A 1092 42.97 6.80 2.47
CA CYS A 1092 41.96 7.83 2.27
C CYS A 1092 40.52 7.28 2.35
N MET A 1093 40.26 6.11 1.76
CA MET A 1093 38.94 5.46 1.79
C MET A 1093 38.58 4.88 3.16
N ASN A 1094 39.58 4.51 3.97
CA ASN A 1094 39.38 4.08 5.37
C ASN A 1094 38.85 5.25 6.22
N ILE A 1095 39.45 6.44 6.03
CA ILE A 1095 39.04 7.68 6.70
C ILE A 1095 37.67 8.17 6.22
N ASN A 1096 37.44 8.19 4.90
CA ASN A 1096 36.11 8.46 4.33
C ASN A 1096 35.04 7.47 4.84
N GLY A 1097 35.43 6.23 5.12
CA GLY A 1097 34.55 5.21 5.68
C GLY A 1097 34.04 5.54 7.08
N TRP A 1098 34.87 6.10 7.96
CA TRP A 1098 34.41 6.55 9.29
C TRP A 1098 33.31 7.61 9.19
N GLU A 1099 33.48 8.60 8.32
CA GLU A 1099 32.46 9.62 8.05
C GLU A 1099 31.19 8.99 7.43
N GLY A 1100 31.34 8.16 6.40
CA GLY A 1100 30.21 7.49 5.74
C GLY A 1100 29.37 6.65 6.72
N MET A 1101 30.00 6.00 7.70
CA MET A 1101 29.30 5.21 8.72
C MET A 1101 28.50 6.06 9.72
N LEU A 1102 28.97 7.28 10.03
CA LEU A 1102 28.19 8.26 10.78
C LEU A 1102 26.93 8.67 10.00
N PHE A 1103 27.08 8.99 8.71
CA PHE A 1103 25.96 9.41 7.87
C PHE A 1103 24.97 8.27 7.53
N ILE A 1104 25.40 7.01 7.52
CA ILE A 1104 24.48 5.85 7.45
C ILE A 1104 23.62 5.76 8.73
N GLY A 1105 24.15 6.14 9.89
CA GLY A 1105 23.34 6.26 11.12
C GLY A 1105 22.31 7.38 11.06
N ILE A 1106 22.70 8.55 10.55
CA ILE A 1106 21.81 9.72 10.37
C ILE A 1106 20.72 9.43 9.32
N ASN A 1107 21.08 8.77 8.20
CA ASN A 1107 20.17 8.28 7.16
C ASN A 1107 18.99 7.49 7.75
N ALA A 1108 19.28 6.51 8.61
CA ALA A 1108 18.24 5.70 9.27
C ALA A 1108 17.29 6.56 10.13
N ALA A 1109 17.84 7.50 10.91
CA ALA A 1109 17.05 8.37 11.78
C ALA A 1109 16.16 9.34 10.99
N ILE A 1110 16.69 10.02 9.96
CA ILE A 1110 15.90 10.96 9.15
C ILE A 1110 14.84 10.24 8.30
N SER A 1111 15.10 9.00 7.85
CA SER A 1111 14.09 8.19 7.18
C SER A 1111 12.88 7.90 8.08
N VAL A 1112 13.11 7.57 9.36
CA VAL A 1112 12.03 7.34 10.34
C VAL A 1112 11.31 8.66 10.65
N ARG A 1113 12.05 9.75 10.92
CA ARG A 1113 11.48 11.08 11.20
C ARG A 1113 10.58 11.55 10.06
N VAL A 1114 11.07 11.56 8.82
CA VAL A 1114 10.29 11.99 7.64
C VAL A 1114 9.06 11.12 7.41
N SER A 1115 9.17 9.79 7.56
CA SER A 1115 8.03 8.90 7.36
C SER A 1115 6.93 9.12 8.40
N ASN A 1116 7.30 9.30 9.67
CA ASN A 1116 6.34 9.52 10.76
C ASN A 1116 5.61 10.87 10.64
N GLU A 1117 6.33 11.97 10.40
CA GLU A 1117 5.71 13.30 10.31
C GLU A 1117 4.84 13.45 9.04
N LEU A 1118 5.23 12.82 7.92
CA LEU A 1118 4.37 12.76 6.73
C LEU A 1118 3.13 11.87 6.94
N GLY A 1119 3.26 10.77 7.69
CA GLY A 1119 2.14 9.90 8.05
C GLY A 1119 1.15 10.53 9.04
N SER A 1120 1.64 11.41 9.92
CA SER A 1120 0.84 12.12 10.92
C SER A 1120 0.20 13.42 10.41
N GLY A 1121 0.52 13.85 9.19
CA GLY A 1121 -0.02 15.07 8.60
C GLY A 1121 0.69 16.36 9.04
N HIS A 1122 1.97 16.27 9.44
CA HIS A 1122 2.80 17.40 9.92
C HIS A 1122 3.89 17.77 8.88
N PRO A 1123 3.53 18.34 7.70
CA PRO A 1123 4.47 18.55 6.60
C PRO A 1123 5.55 19.61 6.89
N ARG A 1124 5.32 20.57 7.80
CA ARG A 1124 6.39 21.53 8.18
C ARG A 1124 7.38 20.88 9.13
N ALA A 1125 6.95 20.05 10.07
CA ALA A 1125 7.84 19.24 10.90
C ALA A 1125 8.72 18.31 10.04
N ALA A 1126 8.13 17.62 9.06
CA ALA A 1126 8.87 16.85 8.06
C ALA A 1126 9.89 17.72 7.30
N LYS A 1127 9.47 18.89 6.80
CA LYS A 1127 10.34 19.83 6.06
C LYS A 1127 11.47 20.39 6.93
N TYR A 1128 11.19 20.76 8.17
CA TYR A 1128 12.19 21.30 9.10
C TYR A 1128 13.16 20.22 9.57
N SER A 1129 12.71 18.99 9.81
CA SER A 1129 13.58 17.82 10.02
C SER A 1129 14.62 17.67 8.89
N VAL A 1130 14.15 17.73 7.62
CA VAL A 1130 15.02 17.63 6.44
C VAL A 1130 16.03 18.78 6.40
N ILE A 1131 15.57 20.03 6.57
CA ILE A 1131 16.44 21.22 6.50
C ILE A 1131 17.50 21.20 7.60
N VAL A 1132 17.12 20.90 8.85
CA VAL A 1132 18.04 20.82 9.98
C VAL A 1132 19.07 19.72 9.75
N THR A 1133 18.64 18.51 9.37
CA THR A 1133 19.55 17.38 9.10
C THR A 1133 20.53 17.67 7.97
N VAL A 1134 20.09 18.32 6.88
CA VAL A 1134 20.95 18.67 5.73
C VAL A 1134 21.96 19.77 6.09
N ILE A 1135 21.57 20.74 6.92
CA ILE A 1135 22.48 21.77 7.43
C ILE A 1135 23.51 21.16 8.37
N GLU A 1136 23.08 20.32 9.32
CA GLU A 1136 23.97 19.60 10.23
C GLU A 1136 24.95 18.69 9.47
N SER A 1137 24.49 17.94 8.48
CA SER A 1137 25.36 17.05 7.71
C SER A 1137 26.41 17.83 6.92
N LEU A 1138 26.03 18.96 6.31
CA LEU A 1138 26.99 19.82 5.62
C LEU A 1138 28.00 20.45 6.59
N ILE A 1139 27.58 20.86 7.78
CA ILE A 1139 28.48 21.37 8.82
C ILE A 1139 29.46 20.28 9.26
N ILE A 1140 28.98 19.05 9.51
CA ILE A 1140 29.84 17.91 9.88
C ILE A 1140 30.84 17.60 8.76
N GLY A 1141 30.40 17.51 7.50
CA GLY A 1141 31.29 17.25 6.36
C GLY A 1141 32.33 18.34 6.13
N VAL A 1142 31.97 19.61 6.34
CA VAL A 1142 32.91 20.75 6.29
C VAL A 1142 33.92 20.68 7.45
N VAL A 1143 33.49 20.33 8.67
CA VAL A 1143 34.40 20.13 9.82
C VAL A 1143 35.35 18.96 9.56
N CYS A 1144 34.85 17.82 9.06
CA CYS A 1144 35.68 16.67 8.69
C CYS A 1144 36.71 17.04 7.61
N ALA A 1145 36.30 17.74 6.55
CA ALA A 1145 37.21 18.19 5.50
C ALA A 1145 38.26 19.18 6.00
N ILE A 1146 37.90 20.13 6.89
CA ILE A 1146 38.86 21.04 7.53
C ILE A 1146 39.88 20.28 8.36
N VAL A 1147 39.44 19.28 9.15
CA VAL A 1147 40.34 18.43 9.94
C VAL A 1147 41.31 17.67 9.03
N ILE A 1148 40.83 17.06 7.95
CA ILE A 1148 41.69 16.34 6.99
C ILE A 1148 42.67 17.26 6.25
N LEU A 1149 42.26 18.47 5.84
CA LEU A 1149 43.15 19.44 5.20
C LEU A 1149 44.21 20.00 6.16
N ILE A 1150 43.88 20.19 7.44
CA ILE A 1150 44.85 20.61 8.48
C ILE A 1150 45.82 19.48 8.82
N THR A 1151 45.37 18.22 8.82
CA THR A 1151 46.18 17.05 9.24
C THR A 1151 46.82 16.28 8.08
N LYS A 1152 46.77 16.82 6.86
CA LYS A 1152 47.07 16.08 5.62
C LYS A 1152 48.43 15.37 5.56
N ASP A 1153 49.45 15.95 6.20
CA ASP A 1153 50.82 15.42 6.22
C ASP A 1153 51.07 14.43 7.39
N GLU A 1154 50.13 14.38 8.35
CA GLU A 1154 50.28 13.69 9.63
C GLU A 1154 49.35 12.49 9.79
N PHE A 1155 48.09 12.54 9.32
CA PHE A 1155 47.14 11.44 9.56
C PHE A 1155 47.59 10.11 8.94
N ALA A 1156 48.41 10.16 7.88
CA ALA A 1156 48.98 8.98 7.24
C ALA A 1156 49.90 8.17 8.16
N VAL A 1157 50.54 8.81 9.16
CA VAL A 1157 51.40 8.16 10.18
C VAL A 1157 50.63 7.12 11.00
N ILE A 1158 49.30 7.29 11.13
CA ILE A 1158 48.45 6.32 11.81
C ILE A 1158 48.48 4.96 11.08
N PHE A 1159 48.69 4.94 9.77
CA PHE A 1159 48.60 3.74 8.94
C PHE A 1159 49.96 3.18 8.47
N THR A 1160 50.98 4.01 8.27
CA THR A 1160 52.28 3.59 7.72
C THR A 1160 53.44 4.48 8.20
N GLU A 1161 54.64 3.90 8.30
CA GLU A 1161 55.89 4.64 8.52
C GLU A 1161 56.55 5.09 7.20
N SER A 1162 56.08 4.59 6.05
CA SER A 1162 56.67 4.82 4.71
C SER A 1162 56.48 6.24 4.20
N GLU A 1163 57.58 6.94 3.92
CA GLU A 1163 57.57 8.35 3.48
C GLU A 1163 56.93 8.52 2.08
N GLU A 1164 57.14 7.58 1.18
CA GLU A 1164 56.55 7.57 -0.17
C GLU A 1164 55.03 7.37 -0.12
N MET A 1165 54.57 6.40 0.66
CA MET A 1165 53.15 6.16 0.94
C MET A 1165 52.50 7.37 1.62
N ARG A 1166 53.17 7.99 2.61
CA ARG A 1166 52.71 9.21 3.27
C ARG A 1166 52.57 10.39 2.31
N LYS A 1167 53.54 10.62 1.40
CA LYS A 1167 53.44 11.71 0.40
C LYS A 1167 52.22 11.51 -0.50
N ALA A 1168 52.03 10.31 -1.06
CA ALA A 1168 50.89 9.99 -1.91
C ALA A 1168 49.53 10.20 -1.21
N VAL A 1169 49.44 9.90 0.10
CA VAL A 1169 48.25 10.19 0.92
C VAL A 1169 48.04 11.70 1.12
N SER A 1170 49.09 12.49 1.38
CA SER A 1170 48.96 13.95 1.53
C SER A 1170 48.52 14.64 0.24
N ASP A 1171 49.00 14.18 -0.92
CA ASP A 1171 48.53 14.65 -2.23
C ASP A 1171 47.05 14.29 -2.47
N LEU A 1172 46.63 13.07 -2.10
CA LEU A 1172 45.22 12.66 -2.14
C LEU A 1172 44.32 13.37 -1.12
N ALA A 1173 44.86 13.86 0.00
CA ALA A 1173 44.07 14.44 1.09
C ALA A 1173 43.24 15.66 0.64
N TYR A 1174 43.70 16.40 -0.37
CA TYR A 1174 42.93 17.49 -0.99
C TYR A 1174 41.65 16.99 -1.67
N LEU A 1175 41.73 15.88 -2.42
CA LEU A 1175 40.58 15.24 -3.06
C LEU A 1175 39.69 14.56 -2.01
N LEU A 1176 40.26 13.99 -0.96
CA LEU A 1176 39.53 13.43 0.18
C LEU A 1176 38.67 14.50 0.86
N GLY A 1177 39.23 15.67 1.22
CA GLY A 1177 38.48 16.75 1.86
C GLY A 1177 37.27 17.22 1.04
N ILE A 1178 37.43 17.37 -0.29
CA ILE A 1178 36.31 17.69 -1.19
C ILE A 1178 35.29 16.54 -1.22
N THR A 1179 35.76 15.30 -1.27
CA THR A 1179 34.94 14.09 -1.32
C THR A 1179 34.09 13.92 -0.05
N MET A 1180 34.63 14.25 1.13
CA MET A 1180 33.91 14.19 2.40
C MET A 1180 32.72 15.17 2.44
N ILE A 1181 32.92 16.43 2.05
CA ILE A 1181 31.84 17.42 1.93
C ILE A 1181 30.72 16.91 1.01
N LEU A 1182 31.07 16.34 -0.15
CA LEU A 1182 30.09 15.81 -1.11
C LEU A 1182 29.38 14.55 -0.59
N ASN A 1183 30.10 13.66 0.10
CA ASN A 1183 29.57 12.43 0.67
C ASN A 1183 28.65 12.69 1.87
N SER A 1184 28.86 13.77 2.64
CA SER A 1184 28.03 14.11 3.80
C SER A 1184 26.52 14.22 3.49
N LEU A 1185 26.18 14.70 2.30
CA LEU A 1185 24.80 14.92 1.87
C LEU A 1185 24.13 13.65 1.32
N GLN A 1186 24.89 12.73 0.70
CA GLN A 1186 24.32 11.64 -0.09
C GLN A 1186 23.51 10.62 0.74
N PRO A 1187 23.97 10.14 1.90
CA PRO A 1187 23.20 9.23 2.74
C PRO A 1187 21.98 9.92 3.38
N VAL A 1188 22.11 11.20 3.75
CA VAL A 1188 21.01 11.98 4.34
C VAL A 1188 19.88 12.17 3.33
N ILE A 1189 20.19 12.62 2.12
CA ILE A 1189 19.21 12.78 1.03
C ILE A 1189 18.60 11.41 0.66
N SER A 1190 19.39 10.33 0.70
CA SER A 1190 18.88 8.97 0.51
C SER A 1190 17.89 8.57 1.60
N GLY A 1191 18.17 8.86 2.87
CA GLY A 1191 17.25 8.61 3.99
C GLY A 1191 15.94 9.39 3.89
N VAL A 1192 16.01 10.67 3.52
CA VAL A 1192 14.82 11.50 3.22
C VAL A 1192 14.00 10.89 2.09
N ALA A 1193 14.65 10.41 1.03
CA ALA A 1193 13.98 9.73 -0.08
C ALA A 1193 13.40 8.36 0.32
N VAL A 1194 14.04 7.61 1.21
CA VAL A 1194 13.50 6.34 1.77
C VAL A 1194 12.25 6.64 2.60
N GLY A 1195 12.28 7.63 3.50
CA GLY A 1195 11.15 8.04 4.33
C GLY A 1195 9.98 8.64 3.53
N GLY A 1196 10.26 9.33 2.43
CA GLY A 1196 9.27 9.83 1.46
C GLY A 1196 8.80 8.81 0.41
N GLY A 1197 9.29 7.56 0.45
CA GLY A 1197 8.88 6.49 -0.48
C GLY A 1197 9.51 6.53 -1.88
N TRP A 1198 10.53 7.36 -2.12
CA TRP A 1198 11.17 7.60 -3.43
C TRP A 1198 12.35 6.65 -3.72
N GLN A 1199 12.33 5.45 -3.14
CA GLN A 1199 13.43 4.46 -3.20
C GLN A 1199 13.78 4.03 -4.63
N ALA A 1200 12.79 3.87 -5.51
CA ALA A 1200 13.02 3.43 -6.89
C ALA A 1200 13.72 4.50 -7.75
N PRO A 1201 13.32 5.79 -7.76
CA PRO A 1201 14.10 6.88 -8.34
C PRO A 1201 15.57 6.91 -7.87
N VAL A 1202 15.84 6.80 -6.56
CA VAL A 1202 17.20 6.81 -6.02
C VAL A 1202 18.04 5.66 -6.57
N ALA A 1203 17.49 4.44 -6.64
CA ALA A 1203 18.19 3.29 -7.20
C ALA A 1203 18.56 3.46 -8.71
N TYR A 1204 17.79 4.23 -9.48
CA TYR A 1204 18.15 4.57 -10.87
C TYR A 1204 19.19 5.70 -10.94
N ILE A 1205 19.10 6.70 -10.06
CA ILE A 1205 20.10 7.78 -9.95
C ILE A 1205 21.47 7.18 -9.58
N ASN A 1206 21.53 6.37 -8.52
CA ASN A 1206 22.76 5.70 -8.07
C ASN A 1206 23.33 4.79 -9.18
N LEU A 1207 22.49 4.06 -9.92
CA LEU A 1207 22.93 3.26 -11.06
C LEU A 1207 23.56 4.11 -12.18
N PHE A 1208 22.95 5.25 -12.50
CA PHE A 1208 23.46 6.15 -13.54
C PHE A 1208 24.74 6.87 -13.10
N CYS A 1209 24.70 7.55 -11.96
CA CYS A 1209 25.80 8.35 -11.44
C CYS A 1209 27.06 7.51 -11.18
N TYR A 1210 26.94 6.32 -10.56
CA TYR A 1210 28.12 5.49 -10.28
C TYR A 1210 28.57 4.67 -11.49
N TYR A 1211 27.69 3.92 -12.16
CA TYR A 1211 28.10 2.93 -13.17
C TYR A 1211 28.01 3.40 -14.63
N ALA A 1212 27.10 4.32 -14.96
CA ALA A 1212 26.98 4.82 -16.34
C ALA A 1212 27.83 6.07 -16.60
N PHE A 1213 28.13 6.86 -15.57
CA PHE A 1213 28.92 8.08 -15.67
C PHE A 1213 30.24 8.02 -14.88
N GLY A 1214 30.19 7.83 -13.56
CA GLY A 1214 31.34 7.93 -12.66
C GLY A 1214 32.47 6.97 -12.97
N LEU A 1215 32.19 5.66 -13.04
CA LEU A 1215 33.21 4.65 -13.36
C LEU A 1215 33.79 4.80 -14.78
N PRO A 1216 32.99 5.01 -15.86
CA PRO A 1216 33.54 5.32 -17.18
C PRO A 1216 34.37 6.61 -17.25
N LEU A 1217 33.98 7.65 -16.52
CA LEU A 1217 34.74 8.91 -16.44
C LEU A 1217 36.06 8.71 -15.69
N GLY A 1218 36.04 8.02 -14.55
CA GLY A 1218 37.25 7.67 -13.79
C GLY A 1218 38.23 6.84 -14.61
N PHE A 1219 37.73 5.85 -15.36
CA PHE A 1219 38.53 5.08 -16.31
C PHE A 1219 39.15 5.98 -17.39
N LEU A 1220 38.38 6.87 -18.01
CA LEU A 1220 38.88 7.79 -19.03
C LEU A 1220 39.97 8.71 -18.47
N LEU A 1221 39.77 9.29 -17.28
CA LEU A 1221 40.69 10.23 -16.65
C LEU A 1221 42.00 9.56 -16.21
N GLY A 1222 41.92 8.34 -15.65
CA GLY A 1222 43.06 7.55 -15.23
C GLY A 1222 43.95 7.13 -16.41
N TYR A 1223 43.42 6.31 -17.33
CA TYR A 1223 44.23 5.64 -18.35
C TYR A 1223 44.44 6.42 -19.65
N LYS A 1224 43.55 7.35 -20.02
CA LYS A 1224 43.64 8.04 -21.33
C LYS A 1224 44.29 9.42 -21.26
N THR A 1225 44.18 10.11 -20.13
CA THR A 1225 44.79 11.45 -19.93
C THR A 1225 46.04 11.43 -19.06
N SER A 1226 46.49 10.25 -18.61
CA SER A 1226 47.70 10.07 -17.78
C SER A 1226 47.74 10.95 -16.52
N LEU A 1227 46.57 11.27 -15.95
CA LEU A 1227 46.47 12.08 -14.73
C LEU A 1227 46.81 11.26 -13.46
N GLY A 1228 46.75 9.93 -13.56
CA GLY A 1228 47.23 8.99 -12.54
C GLY A 1228 46.69 9.27 -11.14
N VAL A 1229 47.58 9.18 -10.14
CA VAL A 1229 47.35 9.66 -8.76
C VAL A 1229 48.27 10.86 -8.46
N GLN A 1230 48.56 11.69 -9.47
CA GLN A 1230 49.54 12.78 -9.36
C GLN A 1230 48.87 14.16 -9.37
N VAL A 1231 48.58 14.67 -8.17
CA VAL A 1231 47.88 15.95 -7.96
C VAL A 1231 48.77 17.16 -8.31
N GLU A 1232 50.10 17.01 -8.38
CA GLU A 1232 51.03 18.09 -8.75
C GLU A 1232 50.63 18.80 -10.06
N GLN A 1233 50.29 18.08 -11.14
CA GLN A 1233 49.87 18.72 -12.41
C GLN A 1233 48.54 19.50 -12.31
N ALA A 1234 47.64 19.09 -11.42
CA ALA A 1234 46.39 19.83 -11.16
C ALA A 1234 46.65 21.06 -10.26
N SER A 1235 47.53 20.92 -9.27
CA SER A 1235 47.99 21.99 -8.38
C SER A 1235 48.73 23.09 -9.15
N GLU A 1236 49.64 22.73 -10.07
CA GLU A 1236 50.33 23.68 -10.95
C GLU A 1236 49.37 24.43 -11.87
N ARG A 1237 48.38 23.75 -12.46
CA ARG A 1237 47.37 24.41 -13.32
C ARG A 1237 46.45 25.35 -12.53
N MET A 1238 46.07 24.98 -11.30
CA MET A 1238 45.34 25.90 -10.41
C MET A 1238 46.21 27.08 -9.96
N LYS A 1239 47.52 26.89 -9.74
CA LYS A 1239 48.46 28.00 -9.49
C LYS A 1239 48.62 28.90 -10.72
N GLN A 1240 48.63 28.36 -11.94
CA GLN A 1240 48.64 29.17 -13.17
C GLN A 1240 47.35 29.98 -13.34
N TRP A 1241 46.18 29.42 -13.00
CA TRP A 1241 44.92 30.18 -12.96
C TRP A 1241 44.90 31.24 -11.84
N GLY A 1242 45.48 30.95 -10.67
CA GLY A 1242 45.65 31.92 -9.58
C GLY A 1242 46.59 33.07 -9.94
N ALA A 1243 47.71 32.80 -10.61
CA ALA A 1243 48.64 33.82 -11.10
C ALA A 1243 47.99 34.76 -12.12
N GLY A 1244 47.12 34.23 -12.99
CA GLY A 1244 46.29 35.05 -13.89
C GLY A 1244 45.31 35.96 -13.15
N TYR A 1245 44.99 35.68 -11.88
CA TYR A 1245 44.16 36.55 -11.05
C TYR A 1245 44.98 37.74 -10.49
N GLU A 1246 46.22 37.52 -10.03
CA GLU A 1246 47.12 38.63 -9.64
C GLU A 1246 47.47 39.55 -10.81
N GLU A 1247 47.57 39.01 -12.03
CA GLU A 1247 47.83 39.80 -13.24
C GLU A 1247 46.60 40.63 -13.66
N LEU A 1248 45.38 40.11 -13.44
CA LEU A 1248 44.13 40.87 -13.62
C LEU A 1248 43.91 41.92 -12.51
N GLU A 1249 44.27 41.62 -11.26
CA GLU A 1249 44.14 42.58 -10.15
C GLU A 1249 45.07 43.79 -10.34
N LYS A 1250 46.28 43.58 -10.87
CA LYS A 1250 47.21 44.65 -11.31
C LYS A 1250 46.76 45.42 -12.58
N ILE A 1251 45.67 45.01 -13.21
CA ILE A 1251 45.00 45.76 -14.30
C ILE A 1251 43.73 46.46 -13.78
N ALA A 1252 43.29 46.15 -12.55
CA ALA A 1252 42.14 46.75 -11.88
C ALA A 1252 42.50 47.85 -10.86
N THR A 1253 43.81 48.08 -10.61
CA THR A 1253 44.37 49.16 -9.76
C THR A 1253 45.22 50.13 -10.56
#